data_AF-A0A972ZZY7-F1
#
_entry.id   AF-A0A972ZZY7-F1
#
_cell.length_a   1.000
_cell.length_b   1.000
_cell.length_c   1.000
_cell.angle_alpha   90.00
_cell.angle_beta   90.00
_cell.angle_gamma   90.00
#
_symmetry.space_group_name_H-M   'P 1'
#
loop_
_entity.id
_entity.type
_entity.pdbx_description
1 polymer ?
#
loop_
_entity_poly.entity_id
_entity_poly.type
_entity_poly.pdbx_seq_one_letter_code
_entity_poly.pdbx_strand_id
1 'polypeptide(L)'
;MRSLSSCLFIMCIVLCGVIDAGSGLAQGASVEFLMLDADTLGSWKGVYGEDGYSVIVDSEAYPGYAEVMPNGSGPWTWVDSTQDVRALEKADGSDRIAACWFNSGTSTIDLNLTDGRAHQVALCFLDWDSTVRTQTIEVQDADTGELLDSQDIADFGDGLYLVWDIKGHVVFNVIHTGGANAVISGLFFDTRGTKGASTAPMPIDAMTDVPRDVDLGWGSGEFVATHDVYLGTVFDDVNEAGRANPMGSLVSQGQDVNSFDPGRLDFDQTYYWRVDEVNGTPDYTVIKGEVWRFTLEPYAIAIPGADIAVTASSVSNEFSPPQKTIDGSGLDADNQHSIGPETMWFSASVDLDPWIQYEFDGVKKLESMKVWNSNGAAESAIGWGIKEVQIETSVDGEQWDLLDGTTQFGRGPGSPTYNQYDEIDLGGVAAKYIRLDIQSNWGGILMSYSLSEVQFLTIPVQARTPEPVAGSVDVLPNSVATWRAGREASQHILYASTDADAVAEGSASSVTSSTNGVDLTSLDLQLGETYYWRVDEVNDAEVPSVWEGAVWDFTTAPILIVDDFEGYSNVSPNRPFQTWLDGFGYSSDEFFPVEYGGNGTGSGVGHDIWSISSPHYDGDIMEGTIVKSGNLSLPFYYSNTGGDSQIERVYTVPQDWTVGGVKALSMEVYGQAGNTGNLYVEINGTRIGGTAVNQRAAWVSLEIDLSLVSASLLQNVTSVILGVEGAGASGMVYVDDIHLGTTVPAAALETTSVVVENASFEVPGGEGRHLFNDAVVPGWSIDEPVVDSGIQLDWSNTDGDWGVFLANGDPAMWQLTQQTIAAGDVVELKVDAGTDQQGTILRITLYYVENGTRVSAATREVTLTDNEQEYTLLLSADEVPGSLGKTLGIEFLNVTEGSQTHWVGLDYVALGLAR
;
A
#
# COMPACT_ATOMS: atom_id res chain seq x y z
N MET A 1 -52.44 35.97 -3.84
CA MET A 1 -52.32 37.44 -3.78
C MET A 1 -50.97 37.80 -4.37
N ARG A 2 -50.96 38.59 -5.44
CA ARG A 2 -49.90 38.70 -6.47
C ARG A 2 -49.27 40.10 -6.49
N SER A 3 -47.99 40.19 -6.86
CA SER A 3 -47.28 41.33 -7.49
C SER A 3 -45.83 40.85 -7.73
N LEU A 4 -45.27 40.50 -8.90
CA LEU A 4 -45.24 40.97 -10.31
C LEU A 4 -44.56 42.34 -10.55
N SER A 5 -43.36 42.28 -11.16
CA SER A 5 -42.63 43.29 -11.96
C SER A 5 -41.36 42.59 -12.50
N SER A 6 -40.85 42.71 -13.74
CA SER A 6 -41.16 43.51 -14.93
C SER A 6 -40.41 42.95 -16.15
N CYS A 7 -40.93 43.17 -17.36
CA CYS A 7 -40.30 42.90 -18.66
C CYS A 7 -39.73 44.17 -19.34
N LEU A 8 -38.55 44.01 -19.94
CA LEU A 8 -37.98 44.52 -21.23
C LEU A 8 -38.19 45.97 -21.79
N PHE A 9 -37.04 46.50 -22.25
CA PHE A 9 -36.73 47.29 -23.48
C PHE A 9 -36.96 48.82 -23.59
N ILE A 10 -35.85 49.57 -23.73
CA ILE A 10 -35.61 50.77 -24.60
C ILE A 10 -34.09 50.81 -24.89
N MET A 11 -33.55 50.40 -26.05
CA MET A 11 -33.43 51.04 -27.39
C MET A 11 -32.57 52.32 -27.45
N CYS A 12 -31.34 52.18 -27.94
CA CYS A 12 -30.40 53.23 -28.36
C CYS A 12 -30.85 53.97 -29.64
N ILE A 13 -30.57 55.28 -29.73
CA ILE A 13 -30.20 56.01 -30.97
C ILE A 13 -29.46 57.33 -30.63
N VAL A 14 -28.19 57.39 -31.06
CA VAL A 14 -27.39 58.45 -31.74
C VAL A 14 -27.44 59.92 -31.26
N LEU A 15 -26.26 60.46 -30.91
CA LEU A 15 -25.80 61.76 -31.46
C LEU A 15 -24.28 61.79 -31.67
N CYS A 16 -23.88 62.25 -32.86
CA CYS A 16 -22.53 62.36 -33.41
C CYS A 16 -21.88 63.70 -33.03
N GLY A 17 -20.55 63.73 -32.85
CA GLY A 17 -19.76 64.93 -32.60
C GLY A 17 -18.23 64.70 -32.67
N VAL A 18 -17.72 64.79 -33.90
CA VAL A 18 -16.34 64.88 -34.40
C VAL A 18 -15.32 65.67 -33.54
N ILE A 19 -14.17 65.01 -33.27
CA ILE A 19 -12.77 65.47 -33.08
C ILE A 19 -12.47 66.51 -31.96
N ASP A 20 -11.70 66.07 -30.95
CA ASP A 20 -10.46 66.76 -30.61
C ASP A 20 -9.32 65.74 -30.46
N ALA A 21 -8.20 66.02 -31.12
CA ALA A 21 -7.01 65.20 -31.11
C ALA A 21 -6.01 65.85 -30.15
N GLY A 22 -5.59 65.12 -29.11
CA GLY A 22 -4.40 65.48 -28.34
C GLY A 22 -4.55 65.40 -26.83
N SER A 23 -4.61 64.18 -26.30
CA SER A 23 -3.97 63.79 -25.03
C SER A 23 -4.16 62.29 -24.90
N GLY A 24 -3.08 61.50 -25.00
CA GLY A 24 -3.14 60.10 -24.61
C GLY A 24 -3.49 60.06 -23.13
N LEU A 25 -4.69 59.58 -22.80
CA LEU A 25 -4.99 59.13 -21.45
C LEU A 25 -4.24 57.80 -21.31
N ALA A 26 -3.21 57.78 -20.44
CA ALA A 26 -2.60 56.54 -20.00
C ALA A 26 -3.72 55.65 -19.44
N GLN A 27 -3.77 54.39 -19.88
CA GLN A 27 -4.64 53.39 -19.30
C GLN A 27 -4.04 53.06 -17.93
N GLY A 28 -4.70 53.48 -16.83
CA GLY A 28 -4.20 53.33 -15.47
C GLY A 28 -3.95 51.86 -15.09
N ALA A 29 -3.10 51.64 -14.09
CA ALA A 29 -2.79 50.30 -13.60
C ALA A 29 -4.02 49.65 -12.95
N SER A 30 -4.06 48.32 -12.95
CA SER A 30 -5.09 47.56 -12.22
C SER A 30 -4.44 46.44 -11.43
N VAL A 31 -4.93 46.24 -10.21
CA VAL A 31 -4.46 45.23 -9.26
C VAL A 31 -5.68 44.49 -8.73
N GLU A 32 -5.62 43.16 -8.72
CA GLU A 32 -6.59 42.27 -8.08
C GLU A 32 -5.81 41.34 -7.15
N PHE A 33 -6.04 41.45 -5.84
CA PHE A 33 -5.45 40.51 -4.87
C PHE A 33 -6.13 39.15 -5.01
N LEU A 34 -5.34 38.10 -5.20
CA LEU A 34 -5.83 36.74 -5.40
C LEU A 34 -5.85 35.98 -4.08
N MET A 35 -4.70 35.91 -3.40
CA MET A 35 -4.58 35.15 -2.16
C MET A 35 -3.29 35.44 -1.39
N LEU A 36 -3.30 34.96 -0.16
CA LEU A 36 -2.13 34.66 0.65
C LEU A 36 -1.90 33.14 0.58
N ASP A 37 -0.66 32.72 0.36
CA ASP A 37 -0.27 31.31 0.27
C ASP A 37 0.82 31.01 1.31
N ALA A 38 0.49 30.17 2.28
CA ALA A 38 1.39 29.72 3.34
C ALA A 38 1.86 28.27 3.12
N ASP A 39 1.36 27.57 2.11
CA ASP A 39 1.59 26.14 1.88
C ASP A 39 2.80 25.90 0.98
N THR A 40 3.08 26.83 0.06
CA THR A 40 4.21 26.71 -0.87
C THR A 40 5.57 26.84 -0.19
N LEU A 41 5.65 27.52 0.97
CA LEU A 41 6.89 27.73 1.74
C LEU A 41 8.05 28.22 0.84
N GLY A 42 9.23 27.61 0.91
CA GLY A 42 10.34 27.91 0.02
C GLY A 42 10.32 27.22 -1.35
N SER A 43 9.33 26.36 -1.62
CA SER A 43 9.31 25.44 -2.78
C SER A 43 8.60 26.04 -3.98
N TRP A 44 9.08 27.20 -4.45
CA TRP A 44 8.42 27.99 -5.49
C TRP A 44 8.44 27.34 -6.89
N LYS A 45 9.40 26.48 -7.20
CA LYS A 45 9.56 25.92 -8.55
C LYS A 45 8.37 25.02 -8.90
N GLY A 46 7.76 25.28 -10.06
CA GLY A 46 6.55 24.58 -10.52
C GLY A 46 5.25 25.08 -9.87
N VAL A 47 5.34 26.09 -8.99
CA VAL A 47 4.18 26.75 -8.36
C VAL A 47 4.10 28.23 -8.75
N TYR A 48 5.22 28.95 -8.70
CA TYR A 48 5.36 30.35 -9.11
C TYR A 48 6.61 30.55 -9.97
N GLY A 49 6.65 31.61 -10.77
CA GLY A 49 7.84 32.09 -11.44
C GLY A 49 8.25 31.31 -12.70
N GLU A 50 7.28 30.72 -13.39
CA GLU A 50 7.46 30.06 -14.69
C GLU A 50 7.97 31.06 -15.74
N ASP A 51 7.38 32.26 -15.79
CA ASP A 51 7.81 33.30 -16.75
C ASP A 51 9.05 34.06 -16.27
N GLY A 52 9.23 34.17 -14.95
CA GLY A 52 10.49 34.61 -14.36
C GLY A 52 10.42 34.92 -12.87
N TYR A 53 11.58 35.21 -12.29
CA TYR A 53 11.76 35.25 -10.85
C TYR A 53 12.92 36.16 -10.39
N SER A 54 12.94 36.45 -9.10
CA SER A 54 14.08 36.99 -8.35
C SER A 54 14.14 36.32 -6.98
N VAL A 55 15.12 35.43 -6.79
CA VAL A 55 15.43 34.83 -5.49
C VAL A 55 16.54 35.67 -4.86
N ILE A 56 16.22 36.38 -3.78
CA ILE A 56 17.08 37.45 -3.28
C ILE A 56 18.44 36.91 -2.82
N VAL A 57 19.53 37.56 -3.26
CA VAL A 57 20.94 37.18 -3.07
C VAL A 57 21.43 35.97 -3.90
N ASP A 58 20.54 35.13 -4.43
CA ASP A 58 20.90 34.00 -5.29
C ASP A 58 20.96 34.41 -6.77
N SER A 59 19.80 34.55 -7.41
CA SER A 59 19.69 34.75 -8.85
C SER A 59 18.38 35.45 -9.24
N GLU A 60 18.41 36.16 -10.36
CA GLU A 60 17.23 36.81 -10.95
C GLU A 60 17.19 36.63 -12.46
N ALA A 61 15.99 36.39 -12.98
CA ALA A 61 15.68 36.25 -14.39
C ALA A 61 14.28 36.82 -14.65
N TYR A 62 14.19 38.15 -14.84
CA TYR A 62 12.91 38.80 -15.11
C TYR A 62 12.41 38.51 -16.53
N PRO A 63 11.09 38.28 -16.73
CA PRO A 63 10.53 38.12 -18.06
C PRO A 63 10.66 39.41 -18.86
N GLY A 64 10.72 39.30 -20.19
CA GLY A 64 10.91 40.46 -21.08
C GLY A 64 9.80 41.51 -21.02
N TYR A 65 8.66 41.21 -20.40
CA TYR A 65 7.57 42.16 -20.17
C TYR A 65 7.66 42.90 -18.83
N ALA A 66 8.50 42.48 -17.89
CA ALA A 66 8.60 43.06 -16.55
C ALA A 66 9.88 43.91 -16.38
N GLU A 67 9.70 45.19 -16.08
CA GLU A 67 10.78 46.07 -15.63
C GLU A 67 10.66 46.25 -14.10
N VAL A 68 11.67 45.80 -13.35
CA VAL A 68 11.66 45.79 -11.88
C VAL A 68 12.78 46.67 -11.33
N MET A 69 12.46 47.60 -10.42
CA MET A 69 13.43 48.50 -9.80
C MET A 69 13.19 48.62 -8.28
N PRO A 70 13.88 47.80 -7.46
CA PRO A 70 13.83 47.92 -6.00
C PRO A 70 14.60 49.15 -5.51
N ASN A 71 14.11 49.80 -4.44
CA ASN A 71 14.73 50.97 -3.82
C ASN A 71 14.53 50.97 -2.29
N GLY A 72 15.56 51.39 -1.55
CA GLY A 72 15.46 51.57 -0.09
C GLY A 72 15.60 50.30 0.73
N SER A 73 16.03 49.19 0.14
CA SER A 73 16.29 47.91 0.82
C SER A 73 17.76 47.46 0.67
N GLY A 74 18.27 46.70 1.64
CA GLY A 74 19.61 46.12 1.62
C GLY A 74 19.56 44.58 1.63
N PRO A 75 20.52 43.88 1.02
CA PRO A 75 20.55 42.41 1.06
C PRO A 75 21.03 41.90 2.42
N TRP A 76 20.44 40.79 2.87
CA TRP A 76 20.89 40.03 4.03
C TRP A 76 20.76 38.53 3.76
N THR A 77 21.76 37.77 4.17
CA THR A 77 21.77 36.31 4.10
C THR A 77 21.85 35.77 5.51
N TRP A 78 20.81 35.05 5.94
CA TRP A 78 20.85 34.31 7.20
C TRP A 78 21.61 33.00 7.03
N VAL A 79 21.29 32.25 5.97
CA VAL A 79 21.92 30.97 5.66
C VAL A 79 22.09 30.85 4.15
N ASP A 80 23.34 30.75 3.70
CA ASP A 80 23.73 30.73 2.28
C ASP A 80 23.47 29.37 1.59
N SER A 81 23.27 28.31 2.37
CA SER A 81 22.93 26.96 1.87
C SER A 81 22.25 26.17 2.98
N THR A 82 21.05 25.66 2.74
CA THR A 82 20.26 24.83 3.66
C THR A 82 19.39 23.82 2.90
N GLN A 83 18.80 22.88 3.62
CA GLN A 83 17.78 21.94 3.12
C GLN A 83 16.42 22.16 3.80
N ASP A 84 16.33 23.14 4.71
CA ASP A 84 15.08 23.52 5.36
C ASP A 84 14.10 24.09 4.33
N VAL A 85 12.92 23.48 4.22
CA VAL A 85 11.91 23.78 3.20
C VAL A 85 11.33 25.18 3.30
N ARG A 86 11.49 25.85 4.45
CA ARG A 86 11.08 27.26 4.65
C ARG A 86 11.92 28.23 3.81
N ALA A 87 13.17 27.85 3.52
CA ALA A 87 14.06 28.65 2.69
C ALA A 87 13.78 28.42 1.19
N LEU A 88 13.86 29.50 0.41
CA LEU A 88 13.62 29.43 -1.04
C LEU A 88 14.64 28.52 -1.73
N GLU A 89 14.16 27.69 -2.65
CA GLU A 89 15.03 26.93 -3.55
C GLU A 89 15.90 27.87 -4.38
N LYS A 90 17.20 27.58 -4.46
CA LYS A 90 18.08 28.30 -5.40
C LYS A 90 17.68 27.96 -6.82
N ALA A 91 17.78 28.91 -7.75
CA ALA A 91 17.33 28.65 -9.12
C ALA A 91 18.13 27.53 -9.80
N ASP A 92 19.46 27.55 -9.66
CA ASP A 92 20.39 26.61 -10.30
C ASP A 92 21.07 25.65 -9.31
N GLY A 93 20.43 25.34 -8.18
CA GLY A 93 20.95 24.46 -7.13
C GLY A 93 19.92 23.44 -6.62
N SER A 94 20.42 22.38 -5.97
CA SER A 94 19.61 21.41 -5.23
C SER A 94 19.52 21.75 -3.73
N ASP A 95 20.08 22.88 -3.33
CA ASP A 95 20.02 23.45 -1.99
C ASP A 95 19.18 24.74 -1.97
N ARG A 96 18.84 25.19 -0.77
CA ARG A 96 17.97 26.35 -0.51
C ARG A 96 18.77 27.50 0.11
N ILE A 97 18.25 28.71 0.00
CA ILE A 97 18.86 29.93 0.56
C ILE A 97 17.87 30.68 1.45
N ALA A 98 18.28 30.98 2.67
CA ALA A 98 17.55 31.88 3.56
C ALA A 98 18.17 33.27 3.46
N ALA A 99 17.61 34.10 2.58
CA ALA A 99 18.05 35.46 2.35
C ALA A 99 16.85 36.39 2.09
N CYS A 100 17.09 37.69 2.21
CA CYS A 100 16.08 38.71 1.94
C CYS A 100 16.71 40.05 1.54
N TRP A 101 15.86 40.92 1.01
CA TRP A 101 15.99 42.35 1.12
C TRP A 101 15.33 42.82 2.40
N PHE A 102 16.01 43.62 3.21
CA PHE A 102 15.47 44.17 4.46
C PHE A 102 15.47 45.69 4.48
N ASN A 103 14.52 46.27 5.22
CA ASN A 103 14.44 47.71 5.49
C ASN A 103 13.86 48.02 6.89
N SER A 104 14.22 49.16 7.50
CA SER A 104 13.75 49.56 8.84
C SER A 104 12.60 50.60 8.84
N GLY A 105 12.03 50.90 7.67
CA GLY A 105 11.00 51.91 7.47
C GLY A 105 10.08 51.53 6.32
N THR A 106 10.25 52.18 5.17
CA THR A 106 9.56 51.81 3.93
C THR A 106 10.58 51.65 2.82
N SER A 107 10.54 50.52 2.11
CA SER A 107 11.20 50.34 0.82
C SER A 107 10.16 50.25 -0.30
N THR A 108 10.58 50.45 -1.55
CA THR A 108 9.70 50.36 -2.70
C THR A 108 10.20 49.35 -3.72
N ILE A 109 9.30 48.68 -4.41
CA ILE A 109 9.58 47.95 -5.66
C ILE A 109 8.73 48.60 -6.74
N ASP A 110 9.39 49.30 -7.65
CA ASP A 110 8.78 49.90 -8.83
C ASP A 110 8.70 48.81 -9.92
N LEU A 111 7.48 48.43 -10.32
CA LEU A 111 7.19 47.35 -11.26
C LEU A 111 6.37 47.88 -12.44
N ASN A 112 6.96 47.84 -13.63
CA ASN A 112 6.28 48.20 -14.88
C ASN A 112 6.10 46.97 -15.78
N LEU A 113 4.84 46.55 -15.99
CA LEU A 113 4.47 45.48 -16.92
C LEU A 113 4.11 46.08 -18.28
N THR A 114 5.02 45.90 -19.24
CA THR A 114 5.08 46.70 -20.48
C THR A 114 4.25 46.17 -21.65
N ASP A 115 3.75 44.94 -21.56
CA ASP A 115 3.03 44.26 -22.66
C ASP A 115 1.53 44.57 -22.70
N GLY A 116 1.02 45.32 -21.72
CA GLY A 116 -0.39 45.72 -21.61
C GLY A 116 -1.34 44.59 -21.22
N ARG A 117 -0.83 43.42 -20.81
CA ARG A 117 -1.60 42.28 -20.28
C ARG A 117 -1.57 42.28 -18.76
N ALA A 118 -2.49 41.53 -18.15
CA ALA A 118 -2.43 41.23 -16.73
C ALA A 118 -1.57 39.97 -16.53
N HIS A 119 -0.73 40.00 -15.51
CA HIS A 119 0.16 38.91 -15.10
C HIS A 119 0.00 38.67 -13.61
N GLN A 120 0.16 37.41 -13.20
CA GLN A 120 0.23 37.06 -11.79
C GLN A 120 1.62 37.46 -11.27
N VAL A 121 1.65 38.11 -10.11
CA VAL A 121 2.87 38.54 -9.42
C VAL A 121 2.78 38.07 -7.97
N ALA A 122 3.73 37.24 -7.55
CA ALA A 122 3.84 36.76 -6.18
C ALA A 122 5.07 37.35 -5.48
N LEU A 123 4.87 37.86 -4.26
CA LEU A 123 5.95 38.30 -3.37
C LEU A 123 6.09 37.30 -2.23
N CYS A 124 7.29 36.76 -2.01
CA CYS A 124 7.60 35.83 -0.92
C CYS A 124 8.26 36.55 0.26
N PHE A 125 7.86 36.17 1.47
CA PHE A 125 8.31 36.72 2.75
C PHE A 125 8.77 35.59 3.66
N LEU A 126 9.94 35.72 4.30
CA LEU A 126 10.47 34.72 5.24
C LEU A 126 11.07 35.41 6.47
N ASP A 127 10.50 35.10 7.64
CA ASP A 127 11.03 35.50 8.94
C ASP A 127 11.94 34.37 9.51
N TRP A 128 13.16 34.25 8.96
CA TRP A 128 14.03 33.10 9.27
C TRP A 128 14.53 33.06 10.73
N ASP A 129 14.83 34.22 11.30
CA ASP A 129 15.46 34.36 12.62
C ASP A 129 14.53 34.92 13.71
N SER A 130 13.22 35.07 13.41
CA SER A 130 12.22 35.56 14.35
C SER A 130 10.84 34.96 14.09
N THR A 131 9.94 35.06 15.06
CA THR A 131 8.51 34.71 14.88
C THR A 131 7.62 35.92 15.17
N VAL A 132 8.12 37.15 14.94
CA VAL A 132 7.44 38.39 15.39
C VAL A 132 7.56 39.57 14.41
N ARG A 133 8.09 39.41 13.19
CA ARG A 133 8.04 40.48 12.19
C ARG A 133 6.62 40.68 11.69
N THR A 134 6.25 41.95 11.51
CA THR A 134 4.99 42.33 10.85
C THR A 134 5.27 43.47 9.87
N GLN A 135 4.61 43.44 8.73
CA GLN A 135 4.76 44.44 7.67
C GLN A 135 3.48 44.62 6.85
N THR A 136 3.30 45.81 6.29
CA THR A 136 2.20 46.15 5.37
C THR A 136 2.75 46.31 3.96
N ILE A 137 2.10 45.69 2.98
CA ILE A 137 2.44 45.79 1.56
C ILE A 137 1.32 46.57 0.89
N GLU A 138 1.61 47.80 0.47
CA GLU A 138 0.68 48.62 -0.30
C GLU A 138 1.04 48.59 -1.78
N VAL A 139 0.06 48.40 -2.66
CA VAL A 139 0.24 48.47 -4.12
C VAL A 139 -0.39 49.77 -4.61
N GLN A 140 0.42 50.64 -5.22
CA GLN A 140 -0.03 51.94 -5.72
C GLN A 140 0.13 52.03 -7.24
N ASP A 141 -0.77 52.74 -7.91
CA ASP A 141 -0.59 53.14 -9.30
C ASP A 141 0.61 54.11 -9.40
N ALA A 142 1.61 53.77 -10.20
CA ALA A 142 2.89 54.49 -10.23
C ALA A 142 2.77 55.91 -10.81
N ASP A 143 1.78 56.15 -11.69
CA ASP A 143 1.59 57.43 -12.36
C ASP A 143 0.77 58.42 -11.50
N THR A 144 -0.21 57.92 -10.77
CA THR A 144 -1.18 58.73 -10.02
C THR A 144 -0.94 58.75 -8.52
N GLY A 145 -0.24 57.74 -7.98
CA GLY A 145 -0.08 57.50 -6.55
C GLY A 145 -1.35 57.03 -5.86
N GLU A 146 -2.36 56.56 -6.61
CA GLU A 146 -3.57 55.98 -6.05
C GLU A 146 -3.25 54.61 -5.40
N LEU A 147 -3.72 54.40 -4.17
CA LEU A 147 -3.63 53.10 -3.49
C LEU A 147 -4.64 52.14 -4.12
N LEU A 148 -4.14 51.07 -4.74
CA LEU A 148 -4.93 50.05 -5.42
C LEU A 148 -5.23 48.85 -4.53
N ASP A 149 -4.28 48.43 -3.68
CA ASP A 149 -4.47 47.36 -2.69
C ASP A 149 -3.53 47.52 -1.48
N SER A 150 -3.85 46.88 -0.35
CA SER A 150 -3.03 46.89 0.87
C SER A 150 -3.22 45.61 1.68
N GLN A 151 -2.13 44.93 2.02
CA GLN A 151 -2.12 43.68 2.80
C GLN A 151 -1.22 43.79 4.03
N ASP A 152 -1.75 43.44 5.20
CA ASP A 152 -0.99 43.33 6.45
C ASP A 152 -0.59 41.86 6.66
N ILE A 153 0.71 41.60 6.91
CA ILE A 153 1.23 40.25 7.14
C ILE A 153 2.00 40.13 8.46
N ALA A 154 1.87 38.96 9.07
CA ALA A 154 2.54 38.49 10.28
C ALA A 154 2.79 36.98 10.16
N ASP A 155 3.50 36.38 11.13
CA ASP A 155 3.68 34.93 11.27
C ASP A 155 4.27 34.19 10.05
N PHE A 156 4.99 34.88 9.17
CA PHE A 156 5.63 34.34 7.97
C PHE A 156 6.99 33.66 8.24
N GLY A 157 7.10 32.95 9.37
CA GLY A 157 8.33 32.24 9.78
C GLY A 157 8.64 31.00 8.93
N ASP A 158 7.60 30.43 8.31
CA ASP A 158 7.71 29.25 7.44
C ASP A 158 7.80 29.60 5.95
N GLY A 159 7.63 30.88 5.61
CA GLY A 159 7.47 31.35 4.25
C GLY A 159 6.02 31.70 3.96
N LEU A 160 5.79 32.83 3.28
CA LEU A 160 4.46 33.32 2.95
C LEU A 160 4.51 34.04 1.61
N TYR A 161 3.52 33.82 0.75
CA TYR A 161 3.35 34.59 -0.47
C TYR A 161 2.11 35.48 -0.39
N LEU A 162 2.22 36.65 -1.00
CA LEU A 162 1.08 37.46 -1.40
C LEU A 162 1.03 37.49 -2.92
N VAL A 163 -0.14 37.21 -3.49
CA VAL A 163 -0.31 36.98 -4.93
C VAL A 163 -1.36 37.93 -5.49
N TRP A 164 -1.01 38.63 -6.57
CA TRP A 164 -1.91 39.55 -7.28
C TRP A 164 -1.94 39.26 -8.78
N ASP A 165 -3.07 39.55 -9.43
CA ASP A 165 -3.12 39.85 -10.85
C ASP A 165 -2.85 41.36 -11.05
N ILE A 166 -1.80 41.69 -11.79
CA ILE A 166 -1.37 43.08 -12.02
C ILE A 166 -1.27 43.38 -13.51
N LYS A 167 -1.77 44.54 -13.91
CA LYS A 167 -1.58 45.11 -15.24
C LYS A 167 -1.09 46.55 -15.12
N GLY A 168 -0.11 46.91 -15.94
CA GLY A 168 0.41 48.26 -16.04
C GLY A 168 1.55 48.54 -15.05
N HIS A 169 1.67 49.80 -14.64
CA HIS A 169 2.81 50.30 -13.85
C HIS A 169 2.40 50.56 -12.40
N VAL A 170 2.94 49.78 -11.47
CA VAL A 170 2.64 49.85 -10.03
C VAL A 170 3.90 50.03 -9.18
N VAL A 171 3.71 50.52 -7.97
CA VAL A 171 4.75 50.57 -6.93
C VAL A 171 4.27 49.79 -5.71
N PHE A 172 5.00 48.75 -5.32
CA PHE A 172 4.84 48.11 -4.02
C PHE A 172 5.58 48.91 -2.95
N ASN A 173 4.88 49.39 -1.93
CA ASN A 173 5.48 49.97 -0.73
C ASN A 173 5.50 48.90 0.37
N VAL A 174 6.69 48.58 0.85
CA VAL A 174 6.94 47.53 1.84
C VAL A 174 7.26 48.21 3.16
N ILE A 175 6.28 48.24 4.04
CA ILE A 175 6.26 49.09 5.24
C ILE A 175 6.47 48.21 6.47
N HIS A 176 7.52 48.49 7.22
CA HIS A 176 7.76 47.84 8.51
C HIS A 176 6.76 48.34 9.57
N THR A 177 5.96 47.42 10.14
CA THR A 177 4.95 47.73 11.17
C THR A 177 5.27 47.16 12.55
N GLY A 178 6.17 46.17 12.64
CA GLY A 178 6.61 45.59 13.92
C GLY A 178 7.71 44.56 13.77
N GLY A 179 8.44 44.30 14.87
CA GLY A 179 9.62 43.44 14.87
C GLY A 179 10.92 44.21 14.58
N ALA A 180 11.89 43.52 13.97
CA ALA A 180 13.23 44.07 13.74
C ALA A 180 13.33 44.93 12.47
N ASN A 181 12.70 44.50 11.38
CA ASN A 181 12.68 45.10 10.05
C ASN A 181 11.62 44.41 9.18
N ALA A 182 11.26 45.03 8.06
CA ALA A 182 10.50 44.36 7.00
C ALA A 182 11.46 43.61 6.06
N VAL A 183 11.01 42.49 5.51
CA VAL A 183 11.80 41.57 4.69
C VAL A 183 11.04 41.15 3.42
N ILE A 184 11.74 40.90 2.32
CA ILE A 184 11.23 40.22 1.11
C ILE A 184 12.28 39.23 0.66
N SER A 185 11.88 37.98 0.44
CA SER A 185 12.78 36.88 0.08
C SER A 185 12.72 36.49 -1.39
N GLY A 186 11.62 36.77 -2.09
CA GLY A 186 11.54 36.54 -3.53
C GLY A 186 10.41 37.28 -4.24
N LEU A 187 10.52 37.36 -5.56
CA LEU A 187 9.51 37.91 -6.49
C LEU A 187 9.33 36.93 -7.65
N PHE A 188 8.09 36.65 -8.05
CA PHE A 188 7.77 35.66 -9.09
C PHE A 188 6.69 36.18 -10.04
N PHE A 189 6.79 35.80 -11.31
CA PHE A 189 5.95 36.27 -12.42
C PHE A 189 5.41 35.11 -13.22
N ASP A 190 4.10 35.14 -13.52
CA ASP A 190 3.40 34.10 -14.29
C ASP A 190 2.29 34.71 -15.15
N THR A 191 1.90 34.04 -16.23
CA THR A 191 0.73 34.40 -17.04
C THR A 191 -0.57 33.96 -16.35
N ARG A 192 -1.64 34.75 -16.50
CA ARG A 192 -2.95 34.52 -15.85
C ARG A 192 -3.55 33.15 -16.24
N GLY A 193 -3.52 32.15 -15.35
CA GLY A 193 -4.11 30.82 -15.62
C GLY A 193 -3.88 29.70 -14.59
N THR A 194 -3.12 29.91 -13.51
CA THR A 194 -2.64 28.81 -12.65
C THR A 194 -3.60 28.40 -11.51
N LYS A 195 -4.72 29.10 -11.24
CA LYS A 195 -5.74 28.68 -10.26
C LYS A 195 -7.08 28.34 -10.92
N GLY A 196 -7.53 27.08 -10.80
CA GLY A 196 -8.82 26.59 -11.30
C GLY A 196 -8.76 25.65 -12.51
N ALA A 197 -7.56 25.39 -13.06
CA ALA A 197 -7.33 24.35 -14.07
C ALA A 197 -7.14 22.98 -13.41
N SER A 198 -7.36 21.92 -14.19
CA SER A 198 -7.09 20.54 -13.79
C SER A 198 -5.59 20.34 -13.52
N THR A 199 -5.25 19.57 -12.48
CA THR A 199 -3.87 19.30 -12.06
C THR A 199 -3.59 17.80 -11.96
N ALA A 200 -2.35 17.41 -11.61
CA ALA A 200 -1.97 16.03 -11.30
C ALA A 200 -2.51 14.98 -12.30
N PRO A 201 -2.16 15.10 -13.60
CA PRO A 201 -2.63 14.17 -14.61
C PRO A 201 -2.15 12.74 -14.31
N MET A 202 -3.02 11.78 -14.59
CA MET A 202 -2.72 10.36 -14.64
C MET A 202 -3.23 9.82 -15.98
N PRO A 203 -2.39 9.26 -16.86
CA PRO A 203 -0.93 9.21 -16.78
C PRO A 203 -0.29 10.60 -16.61
N ILE A 204 0.82 10.66 -15.85
CA ILE A 204 1.59 11.89 -15.69
C ILE A 204 2.13 12.38 -17.03
N ASP A 205 2.39 13.70 -17.16
CA ASP A 205 2.87 14.25 -18.43
C ASP A 205 4.20 13.62 -18.86
N ALA A 206 4.27 13.33 -20.17
CA ALA A 206 5.36 12.63 -20.85
C ALA A 206 5.63 11.19 -20.36
N MET A 207 4.71 10.56 -19.62
CA MET A 207 4.81 9.15 -19.24
C MET A 207 4.92 8.25 -20.48
N THR A 208 5.78 7.24 -20.40
CA THR A 208 5.96 6.22 -21.46
C THR A 208 5.67 4.84 -20.90
N ASP A 209 5.52 3.84 -21.77
CA ASP A 209 5.13 2.46 -21.40
C ASP A 209 3.77 2.38 -20.69
N VAL A 210 2.85 3.26 -21.07
CA VAL A 210 1.49 3.27 -20.50
C VAL A 210 0.67 2.10 -21.04
N PRO A 211 -0.08 1.36 -20.21
CA PRO A 211 -0.98 0.29 -20.67
C PRO A 211 -2.03 0.79 -21.66
N ARG A 212 -2.36 -0.02 -22.67
CA ARG A 212 -3.33 0.37 -23.73
C ARG A 212 -4.75 0.63 -23.26
N ASP A 213 -5.09 0.15 -22.06
CA ASP A 213 -6.38 0.21 -21.40
C ASP A 213 -6.32 1.08 -20.14
N VAL A 214 -5.44 2.09 -20.17
CA VAL A 214 -5.31 3.07 -19.09
C VAL A 214 -6.53 3.96 -18.98
N ASP A 215 -6.99 4.18 -17.75
CA ASP A 215 -7.93 5.26 -17.43
C ASP A 215 -7.18 6.58 -17.26
N LEU A 216 -7.73 7.65 -17.81
CA LEU A 216 -7.25 9.02 -17.58
C LEU A 216 -7.83 9.54 -16.27
N GLY A 217 -7.04 10.22 -15.44
CA GLY A 217 -7.47 10.79 -14.16
C GLY A 217 -6.77 12.11 -13.85
N TRP A 218 -7.41 12.99 -13.07
CA TRP A 218 -6.84 14.32 -12.76
C TRP A 218 -7.32 14.87 -11.40
N GLY A 219 -6.55 15.80 -10.84
CA GLY A 219 -7.00 16.67 -9.76
C GLY A 219 -7.94 17.74 -10.29
N SER A 220 -9.13 17.88 -9.67
CA SER A 220 -10.10 18.93 -10.04
C SER A 220 -9.63 20.30 -9.57
N GLY A 221 -9.95 21.33 -10.34
CA GLY A 221 -9.89 22.72 -9.88
C GLY A 221 -10.87 23.03 -8.73
N GLU A 222 -10.58 24.10 -7.98
CA GLU A 222 -11.29 24.52 -6.74
C GLU A 222 -12.78 24.91 -6.94
N PHE A 223 -13.17 25.36 -8.13
CA PHE A 223 -14.51 25.93 -8.39
C PHE A 223 -15.36 25.12 -9.38
N VAL A 224 -14.95 23.89 -9.64
CA VAL A 224 -15.43 23.07 -10.74
C VAL A 224 -16.75 22.37 -10.40
N ALA A 225 -17.68 22.42 -11.35
CA ALA A 225 -18.90 21.62 -11.33
C ALA A 225 -18.84 20.43 -12.29
N THR A 226 -18.18 20.57 -13.44
CA THR A 226 -18.01 19.49 -14.43
C THR A 226 -16.74 19.68 -15.24
N HIS A 227 -16.32 18.64 -15.96
CA HIS A 227 -15.13 18.57 -16.80
C HIS A 227 -15.49 18.33 -18.27
N ASP A 228 -14.74 18.92 -19.20
CA ASP A 228 -14.72 18.50 -20.61
C ASP A 228 -13.36 17.88 -20.94
N VAL A 229 -13.36 16.64 -21.44
CA VAL A 229 -12.14 15.87 -21.70
C VAL A 229 -11.85 15.82 -23.19
N TYR A 230 -10.61 16.14 -23.56
CA TYR A 230 -10.10 16.11 -24.92
C TYR A 230 -8.96 15.12 -25.04
N LEU A 231 -8.97 14.29 -26.09
CA LEU A 231 -7.95 13.27 -26.36
C LEU A 231 -7.74 13.13 -27.87
N GLY A 232 -6.49 13.05 -28.30
CA GLY A 232 -6.14 12.87 -29.72
C GLY A 232 -4.66 12.56 -29.93
N THR A 233 -4.26 12.30 -31.17
CA THR A 233 -2.86 12.00 -31.53
C THR A 233 -2.10 13.22 -32.11
N VAL A 234 -2.78 14.37 -32.19
CA VAL A 234 -2.23 15.62 -32.73
C VAL A 234 -2.34 16.71 -31.67
N PHE A 235 -1.20 17.22 -31.21
CA PHE A 235 -1.12 18.26 -30.17
C PHE A 235 -2.00 19.48 -30.49
N ASP A 236 -1.86 20.05 -31.69
CA ASP A 236 -2.57 21.27 -32.09
C ASP A 236 -4.09 21.07 -32.09
N ASP A 237 -4.58 19.91 -32.51
CA ASP A 237 -6.02 19.61 -32.53
C ASP A 237 -6.58 19.49 -31.11
N VAL A 238 -5.82 18.92 -30.18
CA VAL A 238 -6.20 18.86 -28.76
C VAL A 238 -6.12 20.25 -28.13
N ASN A 239 -5.07 21.02 -28.40
CA ASN A 239 -4.86 22.35 -27.86
C ASN A 239 -5.90 23.37 -28.34
N GLU A 240 -6.33 23.34 -29.60
CA GLU A 240 -7.25 24.33 -30.16
C GLU A 240 -8.73 23.91 -30.07
N ALA A 241 -9.02 22.65 -29.71
CA ALA A 241 -10.39 22.16 -29.55
C ALA A 241 -11.16 22.94 -28.47
N GLY A 242 -12.47 23.05 -28.67
CA GLY A 242 -13.41 23.53 -27.66
C GLY A 242 -14.84 23.10 -28.00
N ARG A 243 -15.82 23.28 -27.09
CA ARG A 243 -17.22 22.86 -27.30
C ARG A 243 -17.82 23.22 -28.67
N ALA A 244 -17.55 24.43 -29.16
CA ALA A 244 -18.11 24.92 -30.42
C ALA A 244 -17.38 24.38 -31.67
N ASN A 245 -16.12 23.99 -31.51
CA ASN A 245 -15.28 23.41 -32.54
C ASN A 245 -14.40 22.31 -31.92
N PRO A 246 -14.92 21.09 -31.78
CA PRO A 246 -14.25 20.04 -31.00
C PRO A 246 -13.04 19.43 -31.72
N MET A 247 -12.83 19.72 -33.01
CA MET A 247 -11.71 19.23 -33.83
C MET A 247 -11.53 17.70 -33.84
N GLY A 248 -12.55 16.94 -33.42
CA GLY A 248 -12.46 15.48 -33.26
C GLY A 248 -11.83 15.03 -31.95
N SER A 249 -11.39 15.94 -31.10
CA SER A 249 -10.67 15.66 -29.86
C SER A 249 -11.57 15.62 -28.62
N LEU A 250 -12.75 16.27 -28.63
CA LEU A 250 -13.67 16.24 -27.48
C LEU A 250 -14.29 14.84 -27.30
N VAL A 251 -13.83 14.10 -26.29
CA VAL A 251 -14.24 12.72 -26.01
C VAL A 251 -15.28 12.60 -24.89
N SER A 252 -15.32 13.56 -23.96
CA SER A 252 -16.34 13.65 -22.91
C SER A 252 -16.67 15.12 -22.62
N GLN A 253 -17.94 15.44 -22.35
CA GLN A 253 -18.39 16.81 -22.07
C GLN A 253 -19.31 16.84 -20.86
N GLY A 254 -19.02 17.73 -19.90
CA GLY A 254 -19.84 17.93 -18.71
C GLY A 254 -19.81 16.74 -17.73
N GLN A 255 -18.67 16.06 -17.62
CA GLN A 255 -18.48 14.93 -16.72
C GLN A 255 -18.30 15.41 -15.27
N ASP A 256 -18.82 14.68 -14.29
CA ASP A 256 -18.74 15.02 -12.86
C ASP A 256 -17.64 14.23 -12.11
N VAL A 257 -17.20 13.10 -12.65
CA VAL A 257 -16.10 12.29 -12.12
C VAL A 257 -14.76 12.74 -12.71
N ASN A 258 -13.71 12.74 -11.89
CA ASN A 258 -12.35 13.11 -12.28
C ASN A 258 -11.57 11.99 -13.02
N SER A 259 -12.25 11.12 -13.76
CA SER A 259 -11.62 10.05 -14.53
C SER A 259 -12.36 9.71 -15.82
N PHE A 260 -11.65 9.29 -16.85
CA PHE A 260 -12.22 8.95 -18.15
C PHE A 260 -11.56 7.69 -18.72
N ASP A 261 -12.38 6.67 -19.03
CA ASP A 261 -11.97 5.46 -19.74
C ASP A 261 -12.02 5.71 -21.27
N PRO A 262 -10.86 5.81 -21.95
CA PRO A 262 -10.81 6.01 -23.40
C PRO A 262 -11.03 4.70 -24.20
N GLY A 263 -11.17 3.56 -23.52
CA GLY A 263 -11.16 2.23 -24.10
C GLY A 263 -9.75 1.81 -24.56
N ARG A 264 -9.70 0.86 -25.50
CA ARG A 264 -8.42 0.35 -26.02
C ARG A 264 -7.76 1.34 -26.98
N LEU A 265 -6.61 1.85 -26.58
CA LEU A 265 -5.74 2.70 -27.39
C LEU A 265 -4.80 1.86 -28.28
N ASP A 266 -4.20 2.51 -29.26
CA ASP A 266 -3.24 1.93 -30.19
C ASP A 266 -1.83 1.87 -29.54
N PHE A 267 -1.12 0.78 -29.77
CA PHE A 267 0.26 0.60 -29.31
C PHE A 267 1.22 1.54 -30.04
N ASP A 268 2.39 1.79 -29.45
CA ASP A 268 3.45 2.62 -30.04
C ASP A 268 2.99 4.06 -30.40
N GLN A 269 1.85 4.51 -29.86
CA GLN A 269 1.25 5.79 -30.17
C GLN A 269 1.39 6.75 -28.99
N THR A 270 1.77 7.98 -29.29
CA THR A 270 1.68 9.10 -28.34
C THR A 270 0.31 9.75 -28.46
N TYR A 271 -0.37 9.89 -27.32
CA TYR A 271 -1.62 10.65 -27.22
C TYR A 271 -1.38 11.94 -26.47
N TYR A 272 -2.12 12.97 -26.88
CA TYR A 272 -2.24 14.26 -26.23
C TYR A 272 -3.63 14.37 -25.65
N TRP A 273 -3.73 14.88 -24.44
CA TRP A 273 -5.00 15.03 -23.76
C TRP A 273 -5.03 16.27 -22.88
N ARG A 274 -6.23 16.76 -22.61
CA ARG A 274 -6.47 17.97 -21.84
C ARG A 274 -7.82 17.87 -21.17
N VAL A 275 -7.94 18.45 -19.98
CA VAL A 275 -9.23 18.63 -19.31
C VAL A 275 -9.52 20.11 -19.20
N ASP A 276 -10.68 20.54 -19.71
CA ASP A 276 -11.19 21.88 -19.45
C ASP A 276 -12.16 21.83 -18.27
N GLU A 277 -11.93 22.70 -17.31
CA GLU A 277 -12.69 22.80 -16.08
C GLU A 277 -13.88 23.74 -16.24
N VAL A 278 -15.07 23.34 -15.79
CA VAL A 278 -16.31 24.10 -15.99
C VAL A 278 -16.89 24.48 -14.63
N ASN A 279 -16.89 25.78 -14.34
CA ASN A 279 -17.36 26.31 -13.05
C ASN A 279 -18.86 26.06 -12.81
N GLY A 280 -19.23 26.08 -11.52
CA GLY A 280 -20.61 26.08 -11.08
C GLY A 280 -21.37 27.39 -11.35
N THR A 281 -22.60 27.50 -10.82
CA THR A 281 -23.38 28.74 -10.91
C THR A 281 -22.69 29.91 -10.20
N PRO A 282 -22.81 31.16 -10.71
CA PRO A 282 -23.67 31.59 -11.82
C PRO A 282 -22.99 31.75 -13.19
N ASP A 283 -21.68 31.60 -13.29
CA ASP A 283 -20.89 32.03 -14.44
C ASP A 283 -20.61 30.92 -15.47
N TYR A 284 -20.58 29.64 -15.05
CA TYR A 284 -20.34 28.48 -15.93
C TYR A 284 -19.10 28.63 -16.83
N THR A 285 -18.12 29.36 -16.32
CA THR A 285 -16.89 29.66 -17.04
C THR A 285 -16.14 28.38 -17.35
N VAL A 286 -15.68 28.23 -18.59
CA VAL A 286 -14.80 27.12 -19.00
C VAL A 286 -13.36 27.61 -18.89
N ILE A 287 -12.61 27.00 -17.99
CA ILE A 287 -11.19 27.21 -17.77
C ILE A 287 -10.45 26.14 -18.57
N LYS A 288 -9.68 26.56 -19.57
CA LYS A 288 -8.93 25.63 -20.40
C LYS A 288 -7.73 25.07 -19.63
N GLY A 289 -7.53 23.75 -19.64
CA GLY A 289 -6.40 23.09 -18.99
C GLY A 289 -5.11 23.08 -19.82
N GLU A 290 -4.05 22.57 -19.20
CA GLU A 290 -2.77 22.24 -19.83
C GLU A 290 -2.91 21.00 -20.74
N VAL A 291 -2.17 20.95 -21.86
CA VAL A 291 -2.14 19.77 -22.72
C VAL A 291 -1.02 18.84 -22.27
N TRP A 292 -1.40 17.67 -21.75
CA TRP A 292 -0.49 16.62 -21.37
C TRP A 292 -0.34 15.58 -22.47
N ARG A 293 0.72 14.77 -22.39
CA ARG A 293 0.94 13.65 -23.30
C ARG A 293 1.39 12.40 -22.58
N PHE A 294 1.11 11.25 -23.20
CA PHE A 294 1.70 9.98 -22.79
C PHE A 294 1.90 9.09 -24.02
N THR A 295 2.83 8.15 -23.91
CA THR A 295 3.13 7.17 -24.97
C THR A 295 2.78 5.78 -24.49
N LEU A 296 1.92 5.12 -25.26
CA LEU A 296 1.53 3.74 -24.99
C LEU A 296 2.73 2.81 -25.16
N GLU A 297 2.67 1.73 -24.40
CA GLU A 297 3.56 0.59 -24.53
C GLU A 297 3.74 0.12 -25.98
N PRO A 298 4.93 -0.43 -26.32
CA PRO A 298 5.15 -0.97 -27.64
C PRO A 298 4.40 -2.28 -27.86
N TYR A 299 4.05 -2.57 -29.11
CA TYR A 299 3.38 -3.83 -29.46
C TYR A 299 4.28 -5.03 -29.18
N ALA A 300 5.54 -4.97 -29.64
CA ALA A 300 6.59 -5.96 -29.40
C ALA A 300 7.71 -5.36 -28.53
N ILE A 301 8.28 -6.17 -27.64
CA ILE A 301 9.34 -5.77 -26.71
C ILE A 301 10.62 -6.54 -26.98
N ALA A 302 11.78 -5.93 -26.71
CA ALA A 302 13.05 -6.64 -26.77
C ALA A 302 13.16 -7.65 -25.62
N ILE A 303 13.61 -8.86 -25.90
CA ILE A 303 13.97 -9.85 -24.88
C ILE A 303 15.30 -9.42 -24.27
N PRO A 304 15.39 -9.21 -22.93
CA PRO A 304 16.65 -8.87 -22.28
C PRO A 304 17.69 -9.96 -22.53
N GLY A 305 18.91 -9.57 -22.89
CA GLY A 305 19.99 -10.54 -23.14
C GLY A 305 20.30 -11.44 -21.95
N ALA A 306 20.05 -10.97 -20.72
CA ALA A 306 20.18 -11.77 -19.50
C ALA A 306 19.25 -12.99 -19.45
N ASP A 307 18.13 -12.94 -20.19
CA ASP A 307 17.14 -14.01 -20.27
C ASP A 307 17.39 -14.95 -21.47
N ILE A 308 18.55 -14.80 -22.13
CA ILE A 308 18.94 -15.58 -23.31
C ILE A 308 20.23 -16.36 -23.01
N ALA A 309 20.12 -17.68 -22.99
CA ALA A 309 21.28 -18.56 -22.96
C ALA A 309 21.83 -18.74 -24.39
N VAL A 310 23.12 -18.49 -24.58
CA VAL A 310 23.77 -18.59 -25.91
C VAL A 310 24.86 -19.65 -25.93
N THR A 311 24.82 -20.51 -26.94
CA THR A 311 25.87 -21.48 -27.25
C THR A 311 26.26 -21.39 -28.71
N ALA A 312 27.45 -21.89 -29.07
CA ALA A 312 27.92 -21.88 -30.45
C ALA A 312 28.75 -23.13 -30.75
N SER A 313 28.93 -23.42 -32.03
CA SER A 313 29.75 -24.53 -32.54
C SER A 313 31.17 -24.51 -31.98
N SER A 314 31.75 -23.32 -31.88
CA SER A 314 33.09 -23.11 -31.38
C SER A 314 33.34 -21.68 -30.92
N VAL A 315 34.45 -21.48 -30.21
CA VAL A 315 34.93 -20.16 -29.77
C VAL A 315 36.43 -20.03 -30.02
N SER A 316 36.87 -18.87 -30.50
CA SER A 316 38.29 -18.61 -30.77
C SER A 316 39.12 -18.47 -29.49
N ASN A 317 38.56 -17.81 -28.47
CA ASN A 317 39.21 -17.50 -27.19
C ASN A 317 38.19 -17.05 -26.14
N GLU A 318 38.60 -16.95 -24.87
CA GLU A 318 37.72 -16.60 -23.75
C GLU A 318 37.18 -15.15 -23.76
N PHE A 319 37.78 -14.24 -24.54
CA PHE A 319 37.39 -12.82 -24.60
C PHE A 319 36.38 -12.50 -25.71
N SER A 320 36.12 -13.43 -26.62
CA SER A 320 35.12 -13.30 -27.70
C SER A 320 34.07 -14.43 -27.66
N PRO A 321 33.45 -14.71 -26.49
CA PRO A 321 32.51 -15.81 -26.34
C PRO A 321 31.15 -15.47 -27.00
N PRO A 322 30.29 -16.46 -27.26
CA PRO A 322 29.01 -16.24 -27.96
C PRO A 322 28.06 -15.28 -27.22
N GLN A 323 28.18 -15.15 -25.89
CA GLN A 323 27.40 -14.21 -25.08
C GLN A 323 27.60 -12.75 -25.49
N LYS A 324 28.70 -12.43 -26.18
CA LYS A 324 28.91 -11.08 -26.74
C LYS A 324 27.85 -10.65 -27.74
N THR A 325 27.10 -11.60 -28.28
CA THR A 325 26.02 -11.32 -29.22
C THR A 325 24.70 -10.95 -28.57
N ILE A 326 24.57 -10.95 -27.24
CA ILE A 326 23.34 -10.53 -26.54
C ILE A 326 23.60 -9.60 -25.35
N ASP A 327 24.86 -9.32 -25.01
CA ASP A 327 25.23 -8.62 -23.77
C ASP A 327 25.30 -7.09 -23.92
N GLY A 328 25.04 -6.56 -25.11
CA GLY A 328 25.07 -5.12 -25.39
C GLY A 328 26.48 -4.52 -25.36
N SER A 329 27.54 -5.29 -25.12
CA SER A 329 28.88 -4.74 -24.84
C SER A 329 29.53 -4.04 -26.04
N GLY A 330 28.97 -4.24 -27.24
CA GLY A 330 29.39 -3.57 -28.45
C GLY A 330 28.55 -2.34 -28.83
N LEU A 331 27.36 -2.15 -28.25
CA LEU A 331 26.43 -1.09 -28.62
C LEU A 331 26.59 0.15 -27.74
N ASP A 332 26.63 1.33 -28.36
CA ASP A 332 26.51 2.60 -27.64
C ASP A 332 25.05 3.13 -27.61
N ALA A 333 24.85 4.27 -26.96
CA ALA A 333 23.53 4.90 -26.83
C ALA A 333 22.89 5.33 -28.16
N ASP A 334 23.69 5.46 -29.23
CA ASP A 334 23.22 5.79 -30.58
C ASP A 334 23.00 4.51 -31.43
N ASN A 335 23.02 3.32 -30.81
CA ASN A 335 23.01 2.01 -31.46
C ASN A 335 24.15 1.81 -32.47
N GLN A 336 25.31 2.44 -32.26
CA GLN A 336 26.51 2.21 -33.05
C GLN A 336 27.33 1.09 -32.42
N HIS A 337 27.83 0.17 -33.25
CA HIS A 337 28.59 -0.97 -32.77
C HIS A 337 30.11 -0.70 -32.81
N SER A 338 30.81 -1.13 -31.75
CA SER A 338 32.25 -1.10 -31.62
C SER A 338 32.98 -1.87 -32.72
N ILE A 339 34.24 -1.50 -32.96
CA ILE A 339 35.20 -2.20 -33.83
C ILE A 339 36.14 -3.15 -33.05
N GLY A 340 36.01 -3.18 -31.72
CA GLY A 340 36.84 -3.99 -30.82
C GLY A 340 36.46 -5.47 -30.85
N PRO A 341 37.38 -6.40 -31.14
CA PRO A 341 37.06 -7.82 -31.28
C PRO A 341 36.53 -8.49 -30.00
N GLU A 342 36.79 -7.90 -28.83
CA GLU A 342 36.27 -8.33 -27.52
C GLU A 342 34.77 -8.02 -27.30
N THR A 343 34.15 -7.29 -28.24
CA THR A 343 32.72 -6.95 -28.23
C THR A 343 31.91 -7.81 -29.20
N MET A 344 32.49 -8.92 -29.67
CA MET A 344 31.91 -9.76 -30.73
C MET A 344 32.19 -11.23 -30.40
N TRP A 345 31.35 -12.12 -30.90
CA TRP A 345 31.67 -13.54 -30.96
C TRP A 345 32.63 -13.81 -32.12
N PHE A 346 33.56 -14.74 -31.89
CA PHE A 346 34.40 -15.33 -32.94
C PHE A 346 34.44 -16.85 -32.79
N SER A 347 34.14 -17.57 -33.87
CA SER A 347 34.34 -19.02 -33.96
C SER A 347 35.83 -19.40 -33.92
N ALA A 348 36.14 -20.66 -33.64
CA ALA A 348 37.50 -21.18 -33.74
C ALA A 348 38.09 -21.00 -35.16
N SER A 349 39.43 -20.99 -35.24
CA SER A 349 40.13 -20.99 -36.51
C SER A 349 39.93 -22.34 -37.21
N VAL A 350 39.14 -22.36 -38.29
CA VAL A 350 38.70 -23.55 -39.03
C VAL A 350 37.52 -24.27 -38.35
N ASP A 351 36.34 -23.64 -38.44
CA ASP A 351 35.04 -24.24 -38.13
C ASP A 351 34.37 -24.70 -39.43
N LEU A 352 34.13 -26.00 -39.55
CA LEU A 352 33.58 -26.62 -40.77
C LEU A 352 32.06 -26.76 -40.74
N ASP A 353 31.46 -26.57 -39.57
CA ASP A 353 30.01 -26.70 -39.34
C ASP A 353 29.57 -25.60 -38.35
N PRO A 354 29.72 -24.32 -38.74
CA PRO A 354 29.56 -23.19 -37.83
C PRO A 354 28.10 -22.89 -37.52
N TRP A 355 27.77 -22.73 -36.24
CA TRP A 355 26.44 -22.33 -35.80
C TRP A 355 26.50 -21.53 -34.49
N ILE A 356 25.47 -20.73 -34.25
CA ILE A 356 25.21 -20.08 -32.95
C ILE A 356 23.73 -20.25 -32.60
N GLN A 357 23.43 -20.54 -31.35
CA GLN A 357 22.10 -20.87 -30.85
C GLN A 357 21.76 -20.04 -29.62
N TYR A 358 20.52 -19.57 -29.61
CA TYR A 358 19.88 -18.79 -28.56
C TYR A 358 18.73 -19.60 -27.96
N GLU A 359 18.72 -19.74 -26.64
CA GLU A 359 17.66 -20.39 -25.85
C GLU A 359 17.04 -19.34 -24.93
N PHE A 360 15.71 -19.23 -24.98
CA PHE A 360 14.92 -18.37 -24.09
C PHE A 360 14.47 -19.11 -22.83
N ASP A 361 14.10 -18.37 -21.79
CA ASP A 361 13.54 -18.85 -20.53
C ASP A 361 12.19 -19.59 -20.66
N GLY A 362 11.58 -19.57 -21.85
CA GLY A 362 10.35 -20.29 -22.19
C GLY A 362 10.02 -20.14 -23.67
N VAL A 363 8.88 -20.68 -24.10
CA VAL A 363 8.39 -20.44 -25.47
C VAL A 363 7.93 -18.98 -25.57
N LYS A 364 8.45 -18.24 -26.54
CA LYS A 364 8.08 -16.84 -26.83
C LYS A 364 7.41 -16.75 -28.20
N LYS A 365 6.54 -15.75 -28.39
CA LYS A 365 6.00 -15.40 -29.72
C LYS A 365 6.91 -14.36 -30.38
N LEU A 366 7.85 -14.83 -31.19
CA LEU A 366 8.94 -14.00 -31.72
C LEU A 366 8.49 -13.20 -32.93
N GLU A 367 8.59 -11.88 -32.84
CA GLU A 367 8.19 -10.95 -33.90
C GLU A 367 9.32 -10.76 -34.92
N SER A 368 10.48 -10.33 -34.46
CA SER A 368 11.64 -10.07 -35.32
C SER A 368 12.95 -10.25 -34.56
N MET A 369 14.06 -10.29 -35.30
CA MET A 369 15.39 -10.13 -34.73
C MET A 369 16.19 -9.08 -35.50
N LYS A 370 16.98 -8.28 -34.76
CA LYS A 370 17.91 -7.29 -35.30
C LYS A 370 19.32 -7.83 -35.19
N VAL A 371 20.05 -7.86 -36.29
CA VAL A 371 21.38 -8.46 -36.39
C VAL A 371 22.41 -7.40 -36.76
N TRP A 372 23.35 -7.15 -35.85
CA TRP A 372 24.59 -6.44 -36.13
C TRP A 372 25.67 -7.47 -36.44
N ASN A 373 26.19 -7.40 -37.65
CA ASN A 373 27.21 -8.32 -38.12
C ASN A 373 28.61 -7.88 -37.66
N SER A 374 29.60 -8.77 -37.77
CA SER A 374 30.99 -8.48 -37.36
C SER A 374 31.46 -7.12 -37.89
N ASN A 375 31.89 -6.24 -36.98
CA ASN A 375 32.32 -4.89 -37.31
C ASN A 375 33.81 -4.65 -36.98
N GLY A 376 34.60 -5.72 -36.89
CA GLY A 376 36.02 -5.60 -36.57
C GLY A 376 36.75 -4.66 -37.53
N ALA A 377 37.76 -3.93 -37.06
CA ALA A 377 38.48 -2.95 -37.89
C ALA A 377 39.07 -3.52 -39.20
N ALA A 378 39.35 -4.83 -39.25
CA ALA A 378 39.85 -5.53 -40.42
C ALA A 378 38.75 -6.26 -41.23
N GLU A 379 37.48 -6.06 -40.90
CA GLU A 379 36.34 -6.72 -41.54
C GLU A 379 36.36 -6.49 -43.05
N SER A 380 36.58 -5.26 -43.52
CA SER A 380 36.66 -4.93 -44.94
C SER A 380 37.75 -5.68 -45.72
N ALA A 381 38.85 -6.04 -45.03
CA ALA A 381 39.99 -6.75 -45.63
C ALA A 381 39.88 -8.27 -45.55
N ILE A 382 39.28 -8.81 -44.47
CA ILE A 382 39.27 -10.25 -44.18
C ILE A 382 37.89 -10.87 -44.41
N GLY A 383 36.82 -10.21 -43.96
CA GLY A 383 35.44 -10.67 -44.15
C GLY A 383 35.03 -11.81 -43.23
N TRP A 384 35.13 -11.63 -41.91
CA TRP A 384 34.70 -12.63 -40.93
C TRP A 384 33.18 -12.65 -40.73
N GLY A 385 32.52 -11.53 -41.02
CA GLY A 385 31.08 -11.40 -40.87
C GLY A 385 30.33 -12.49 -41.62
N ILE A 386 29.28 -13.00 -40.98
CA ILE A 386 28.37 -14.01 -41.52
C ILE A 386 27.74 -13.46 -42.80
N LYS A 387 27.67 -14.25 -43.87
CA LYS A 387 27.08 -13.83 -45.14
C LYS A 387 25.78 -14.55 -45.42
N GLU A 388 25.83 -15.87 -45.60
CA GLU A 388 24.65 -16.70 -45.85
C GLU A 388 24.38 -17.57 -44.62
N VAL A 389 23.12 -17.63 -44.19
CA VAL A 389 22.71 -18.31 -42.95
C VAL A 389 21.31 -18.91 -43.12
N GLN A 390 21.10 -20.09 -42.56
CA GLN A 390 19.79 -20.69 -42.37
C GLN A 390 19.36 -20.43 -40.93
N ILE A 391 18.14 -19.92 -40.76
CA ILE A 391 17.61 -19.56 -39.45
C ILE A 391 16.57 -20.60 -39.09
N GLU A 392 16.79 -21.32 -38.01
CA GLU A 392 15.92 -22.40 -37.58
C GLU A 392 15.32 -22.07 -36.22
N THR A 393 14.07 -22.45 -36.01
CA THR A 393 13.34 -22.24 -34.76
C THR A 393 12.87 -23.57 -34.19
N SER A 394 12.74 -23.65 -32.87
CA SER A 394 12.24 -24.85 -32.19
C SER A 394 11.57 -24.51 -30.86
N VAL A 395 10.56 -25.29 -30.48
CA VAL A 395 9.93 -25.23 -29.16
C VAL A 395 10.58 -26.18 -28.15
N ASP A 396 11.21 -27.27 -28.61
CA ASP A 396 11.71 -28.37 -27.79
C ASP A 396 13.23 -28.61 -27.91
N GLY A 397 13.89 -27.99 -28.88
CA GLY A 397 15.31 -28.18 -29.21
C GLY A 397 15.62 -29.48 -29.97
N GLU A 398 14.61 -30.30 -30.26
CA GLU A 398 14.74 -31.58 -30.96
C GLU A 398 14.21 -31.47 -32.40
N GLN A 399 13.02 -30.92 -32.57
CA GLN A 399 12.40 -30.66 -33.87
C GLN A 399 12.62 -29.20 -34.28
N TRP A 400 13.23 -29.00 -35.45
CA TRP A 400 13.61 -27.68 -35.94
C TRP A 400 12.84 -27.35 -37.22
N ASP A 401 12.26 -26.15 -37.25
CA ASP A 401 11.59 -25.58 -38.41
C ASP A 401 12.47 -24.48 -39.02
N LEU A 402 12.76 -24.61 -40.32
CA LEU A 402 13.55 -23.65 -41.07
C LEU A 402 12.69 -22.43 -41.44
N LEU A 403 13.12 -21.25 -41.02
CA LEU A 403 12.64 -19.97 -41.53
C LEU A 403 13.06 -19.84 -43.00
N ASP A 404 12.11 -19.47 -43.86
CA ASP A 404 12.18 -19.66 -45.31
C ASP A 404 13.56 -19.38 -45.96
N GLY A 405 14.10 -20.38 -46.64
CA GLY A 405 15.30 -20.26 -47.48
C GLY A 405 16.61 -19.98 -46.73
N THR A 406 17.54 -19.34 -47.44
CA THR A 406 18.82 -18.89 -46.88
C THR A 406 18.80 -17.37 -46.84
N THR A 407 19.00 -16.82 -45.64
CA THR A 407 19.06 -15.39 -45.39
C THR A 407 20.47 -14.89 -45.66
N GLN A 408 20.59 -13.68 -46.21
CA GLN A 408 21.87 -13.02 -46.40
C GLN A 408 22.00 -11.82 -45.45
N PHE A 409 22.98 -11.84 -44.54
CA PHE A 409 23.29 -10.70 -43.69
C PHE A 409 24.19 -9.69 -44.41
N GLY A 410 23.93 -8.41 -44.19
CA GLY A 410 24.76 -7.27 -44.58
C GLY A 410 26.13 -7.33 -43.94
N ARG A 411 27.14 -6.82 -44.65
CA ARG A 411 28.52 -6.80 -44.14
C ARG A 411 28.73 -5.58 -43.24
N GLY A 412 29.34 -5.79 -42.08
CA GLY A 412 29.78 -4.68 -41.22
C GLY A 412 30.84 -3.80 -41.93
N PRO A 413 30.81 -2.47 -41.74
CA PRO A 413 31.71 -1.55 -42.42
C PRO A 413 33.14 -1.53 -41.84
N GLY A 414 33.34 -2.06 -40.63
CA GLY A 414 34.59 -1.91 -39.88
C GLY A 414 34.79 -0.48 -39.34
N SER A 415 33.69 0.20 -39.01
CA SER A 415 33.67 1.62 -38.59
C SER A 415 33.03 1.77 -37.21
N PRO A 416 33.53 2.64 -36.33
CA PRO A 416 32.90 2.88 -35.02
C PRO A 416 31.49 3.49 -35.12
N THR A 417 31.09 3.96 -36.30
CA THR A 417 29.76 4.53 -36.56
C THR A 417 28.77 3.52 -37.17
N TYR A 418 28.99 2.23 -36.95
CA TYR A 418 28.16 1.17 -37.55
C TYR A 418 26.82 1.05 -36.83
N ASN A 419 25.77 1.67 -37.36
CA ASN A 419 24.42 1.64 -36.79
C ASN A 419 23.39 0.93 -37.69
N GLN A 420 23.85 0.21 -38.71
CA GLN A 420 22.97 -0.52 -39.62
C GLN A 420 22.85 -1.97 -39.14
N TYR A 421 21.63 -2.45 -38.97
CA TYR A 421 21.35 -3.85 -38.68
C TYR A 421 20.47 -4.44 -39.79
N ASP A 422 20.56 -5.75 -39.97
CA ASP A 422 19.52 -6.49 -40.70
C ASP A 422 18.39 -6.79 -39.74
N GLU A 423 17.16 -6.44 -40.11
CA GLU A 423 15.97 -6.85 -39.37
C GLU A 423 15.31 -8.02 -40.09
N ILE A 424 15.19 -9.14 -39.39
CA ILE A 424 14.61 -10.38 -39.90
C ILE A 424 13.27 -10.58 -39.23
N ASP A 425 12.21 -10.59 -40.04
CA ASP A 425 10.85 -10.94 -39.63
C ASP A 425 10.77 -12.44 -39.29
N LEU A 426 10.32 -12.76 -38.09
CA LEU A 426 10.11 -14.12 -37.59
C LEU A 426 8.64 -14.54 -37.66
N GLY A 427 7.75 -13.64 -38.08
CA GLY A 427 6.34 -13.91 -38.38
C GLY A 427 5.48 -14.28 -37.17
N GLY A 428 5.90 -13.91 -35.96
CA GLY A 428 5.18 -14.26 -34.73
C GLY A 428 5.28 -15.76 -34.39
N VAL A 429 6.36 -16.44 -34.77
CA VAL A 429 6.53 -17.87 -34.50
C VAL A 429 6.70 -18.15 -33.02
N ALA A 430 6.01 -19.19 -32.51
CA ALA A 430 6.21 -19.69 -31.16
C ALA A 430 7.50 -20.53 -31.10
N ALA A 431 8.52 -20.04 -30.40
CA ALA A 431 9.79 -20.74 -30.28
C ALA A 431 10.46 -20.48 -28.93
N LYS A 432 11.16 -21.50 -28.42
CA LYS A 432 12.08 -21.40 -27.28
C LYS A 432 13.54 -21.29 -27.75
N TYR A 433 13.83 -21.77 -28.96
CA TYR A 433 15.17 -21.80 -29.52
C TYR A 433 15.21 -21.12 -30.89
N ILE A 434 16.28 -20.36 -31.13
CA ILE A 434 16.70 -19.93 -32.47
C ILE A 434 18.13 -20.43 -32.72
N ARG A 435 18.36 -21.05 -33.87
CA ARG A 435 19.69 -21.44 -34.34
C ARG A 435 20.01 -20.76 -35.66
N LEU A 436 21.19 -20.16 -35.75
CA LEU A 436 21.78 -19.64 -36.97
C LEU A 436 22.79 -20.67 -37.49
N ASP A 437 22.41 -21.43 -38.52
CA ASP A 437 23.26 -22.38 -39.23
C ASP A 437 24.00 -21.65 -40.36
N ILE A 438 25.29 -21.40 -40.17
CA ILE A 438 26.07 -20.46 -40.97
C ILE A 438 26.65 -21.15 -42.22
N GLN A 439 26.25 -20.69 -43.40
CA GLN A 439 26.65 -21.28 -44.68
C GLN A 439 27.95 -20.66 -45.23
N SER A 440 28.14 -19.35 -45.06
CA SER A 440 29.31 -18.64 -45.58
C SER A 440 29.61 -17.33 -44.84
N ASN A 441 30.81 -16.77 -45.06
CA ASN A 441 31.22 -15.44 -44.62
C ASN A 441 31.60 -14.54 -45.81
N TRP A 442 31.79 -13.24 -45.57
CA TRP A 442 32.10 -12.28 -46.63
C TRP A 442 33.50 -12.43 -47.22
N GLY A 443 34.42 -13.09 -46.53
CA GLY A 443 35.81 -13.31 -46.96
C GLY A 443 35.98 -14.50 -47.91
N GLY A 444 35.23 -15.58 -47.73
CA GLY A 444 35.23 -16.79 -48.56
C GLY A 444 36.53 -17.60 -48.58
N ILE A 445 37.55 -17.20 -47.80
CA ILE A 445 38.88 -17.83 -47.78
C ILE A 445 39.18 -18.46 -46.42
N LEU A 446 38.76 -17.83 -45.33
CA LEU A 446 38.94 -18.33 -43.96
C LEU A 446 37.65 -18.99 -43.48
N MET A 447 37.76 -20.16 -42.84
CA MET A 447 36.65 -20.88 -42.21
C MET A 447 36.55 -20.42 -40.75
N SER A 448 36.34 -19.12 -40.56
CA SER A 448 36.21 -18.47 -39.25
C SER A 448 35.15 -17.39 -39.37
N TYR A 449 34.27 -17.30 -38.37
CA TYR A 449 33.04 -16.54 -38.43
C TYR A 449 32.94 -15.62 -37.22
N SER A 450 32.32 -14.47 -37.40
CA SER A 450 32.10 -13.51 -36.32
C SER A 450 30.74 -12.86 -36.44
N LEU A 451 30.14 -12.58 -35.29
CA LEU A 451 28.88 -11.86 -35.15
C LEU A 451 29.00 -10.89 -33.98
N SER A 452 28.41 -9.71 -34.13
CA SER A 452 28.55 -8.61 -33.20
C SER A 452 27.44 -8.64 -32.14
N GLU A 453 26.18 -8.46 -32.53
CA GLU A 453 25.04 -8.38 -31.62
C GLU A 453 23.76 -8.89 -32.31
N VAL A 454 22.86 -9.50 -31.55
CA VAL A 454 21.52 -9.91 -31.96
C VAL A 454 20.53 -9.50 -30.88
N GLN A 455 19.52 -8.72 -31.25
CA GLN A 455 18.39 -8.41 -30.38
C GLN A 455 17.13 -9.09 -30.89
N PHE A 456 16.42 -9.80 -30.02
CA PHE A 456 15.16 -10.47 -30.36
C PHE A 456 14.00 -9.64 -29.83
N LEU A 457 12.97 -9.44 -30.67
CA LEU A 457 11.71 -8.82 -30.28
C LEU A 457 10.63 -9.90 -30.17
N THR A 458 9.83 -9.83 -29.11
CA THR A 458 8.71 -10.73 -28.85
C THR A 458 7.41 -9.95 -28.68
N ILE A 459 6.31 -10.51 -29.16
CA ILE A 459 4.98 -10.08 -28.76
C ILE A 459 4.74 -10.64 -27.35
N PRO A 460 4.50 -9.81 -26.32
CA PRO A 460 4.21 -10.30 -24.97
C PRO A 460 2.78 -10.84 -24.93
N VAL A 461 2.65 -12.15 -25.15
CA VAL A 461 1.37 -12.88 -25.22
C VAL A 461 0.97 -13.54 -23.90
N GLN A 462 1.84 -13.51 -22.89
CA GLN A 462 1.60 -14.00 -21.54
C GLN A 462 1.25 -12.84 -20.59
N ALA A 463 0.48 -13.14 -19.54
CA ALA A 463 0.22 -12.19 -18.47
C ALA A 463 1.52 -11.78 -17.76
N ARG A 464 1.64 -10.51 -17.40
CA ARG A 464 2.85 -9.93 -16.79
C ARG A 464 2.50 -8.85 -15.78
N THR A 465 3.50 -8.40 -15.01
CA THR A 465 3.37 -7.35 -13.97
C THR A 465 2.15 -7.58 -13.06
N PRO A 466 2.14 -8.69 -12.31
CA PRO A 466 1.03 -9.05 -11.44
C PRO A 466 0.91 -8.09 -10.25
N GLU A 467 -0.34 -7.86 -9.84
CA GLU A 467 -0.71 -7.34 -8.53
C GLU A 467 -1.68 -8.35 -7.87
N PRO A 468 -1.44 -8.81 -6.64
CA PRO A 468 -0.27 -8.53 -5.80
C PRO A 468 1.04 -8.97 -6.47
N VAL A 469 2.09 -8.16 -6.35
CA VAL A 469 3.43 -8.52 -6.85
C VAL A 469 3.87 -9.85 -6.23
N ALA A 470 4.61 -10.67 -6.98
CA ALA A 470 5.14 -11.94 -6.48
C ALA A 470 5.91 -11.76 -5.15
N GLY A 471 5.59 -12.57 -4.15
CA GLY A 471 6.14 -12.50 -2.79
C GLY A 471 5.48 -11.47 -1.88
N SER A 472 4.38 -10.82 -2.30
CA SER A 472 3.61 -9.91 -1.44
C SER A 472 3.14 -10.61 -0.18
N VAL A 473 3.23 -9.93 0.95
CA VAL A 473 2.69 -10.39 2.24
C VAL A 473 1.54 -9.49 2.66
N ASP A 474 0.75 -9.94 3.64
CA ASP A 474 -0.40 -9.21 4.18
C ASP A 474 -1.45 -8.84 3.13
N VAL A 475 -1.59 -9.66 2.09
CA VAL A 475 -2.63 -9.49 1.06
C VAL A 475 -3.99 -9.79 1.67
N LEU A 476 -4.90 -8.83 1.60
CA LEU A 476 -6.27 -9.05 2.09
C LEU A 476 -7.04 -9.99 1.15
N PRO A 477 -7.83 -10.94 1.68
CA PRO A 477 -8.65 -11.84 0.86
C PRO A 477 -9.69 -11.14 -0.04
N ASN A 478 -10.03 -9.89 0.25
CA ASN A 478 -10.95 -9.06 -0.52
C ASN A 478 -10.26 -8.08 -1.48
N SER A 479 -8.94 -8.24 -1.68
CA SER A 479 -8.21 -7.51 -2.70
C SER A 479 -8.60 -7.95 -4.11
N VAL A 480 -8.25 -7.14 -5.10
CA VAL A 480 -8.38 -7.51 -6.52
C VAL A 480 -6.99 -7.89 -7.04
N ALA A 481 -6.86 -9.09 -7.60
CA ALA A 481 -5.69 -9.45 -8.37
C ALA A 481 -5.79 -8.83 -9.77
N THR A 482 -4.75 -8.13 -10.23
CA THR A 482 -4.68 -7.54 -11.57
C THR A 482 -3.36 -7.89 -12.24
N TRP A 483 -3.30 -7.73 -13.55
CA TRP A 483 -2.09 -7.98 -14.34
C TRP A 483 -2.13 -7.17 -15.62
N ARG A 484 -1.00 -7.11 -16.33
CA ARG A 484 -0.93 -6.59 -17.68
C ARG A 484 -1.15 -7.72 -18.65
N ALA A 485 -2.24 -7.63 -19.40
CA ALA A 485 -2.69 -8.68 -20.30
C ALA A 485 -1.72 -8.92 -21.48
N GLY A 486 -1.70 -10.17 -21.93
CA GLY A 486 -1.09 -10.56 -23.20
C GLY A 486 -1.70 -9.79 -24.38
N ARG A 487 -0.88 -9.39 -25.36
CA ARG A 487 -1.29 -8.53 -26.50
C ARG A 487 -2.48 -9.08 -27.29
N GLU A 488 -2.54 -10.40 -27.39
CA GLU A 488 -3.53 -11.12 -28.17
C GLU A 488 -4.62 -11.74 -27.29
N ALA A 489 -4.60 -11.49 -25.99
CA ALA A 489 -5.59 -12.04 -25.08
C ALA A 489 -7.01 -11.51 -25.37
N SER A 490 -7.96 -12.43 -25.42
CA SER A 490 -9.39 -12.14 -25.47
C SER A 490 -10.11 -12.49 -24.17
N GLN A 491 -9.50 -13.36 -23.37
CA GLN A 491 -9.98 -13.89 -22.11
C GLN A 491 -8.79 -14.35 -21.27
N HIS A 492 -8.98 -14.40 -19.96
CA HIS A 492 -7.99 -14.84 -18.99
C HIS A 492 -8.54 -15.99 -18.14
N ILE A 493 -7.69 -16.94 -17.78
CA ILE A 493 -8.00 -17.96 -16.79
C ILE A 493 -6.99 -17.84 -15.65
N LEU A 494 -7.46 -17.41 -14.48
CA LEU A 494 -6.65 -17.32 -13.28
C LEU A 494 -6.79 -18.62 -12.48
N TYR A 495 -5.67 -19.24 -12.14
CA TYR A 495 -5.58 -20.40 -11.24
C TYR A 495 -4.96 -19.97 -9.91
N ALA A 496 -5.49 -20.46 -8.79
CA ALA A 496 -4.91 -20.18 -7.47
C ALA A 496 -5.06 -21.36 -6.51
N SER A 497 -4.00 -21.65 -5.75
CA SER A 497 -3.99 -22.71 -4.72
C SER A 497 -2.79 -22.56 -3.78
N THR A 498 -2.85 -23.19 -2.60
CA THR A 498 -1.67 -23.40 -1.75
C THR A 498 -0.73 -24.48 -2.28
N ASP A 499 -1.16 -25.26 -3.29
CA ASP A 499 -0.35 -26.23 -4.02
C ASP A 499 0.24 -25.61 -5.30
N ALA A 500 1.55 -25.32 -5.26
CA ALA A 500 2.28 -24.72 -6.39
C ALA A 500 2.27 -25.60 -7.64
N ASP A 501 2.35 -26.93 -7.48
CA ASP A 501 2.38 -27.87 -8.61
C ASP A 501 1.00 -27.91 -9.27
N ALA A 502 -0.08 -27.90 -8.50
CA ALA A 502 -1.44 -27.84 -9.04
C ALA A 502 -1.69 -26.58 -9.88
N VAL A 503 -1.11 -25.44 -9.48
CA VAL A 503 -1.17 -24.18 -10.23
C VAL A 503 -0.31 -24.26 -11.49
N ALA A 504 0.93 -24.76 -11.38
CA ALA A 504 1.84 -24.94 -12.52
C ALA A 504 1.31 -25.93 -13.57
N GLU A 505 0.49 -26.91 -13.17
CA GLU A 505 -0.16 -27.87 -14.07
C GLU A 505 -1.52 -27.40 -14.58
N GLY A 506 -2.04 -26.25 -14.10
CA GLY A 506 -3.39 -25.77 -14.44
C GLY A 506 -4.53 -26.66 -13.94
N SER A 507 -4.30 -27.41 -12.86
CA SER A 507 -5.28 -28.31 -12.25
C SER A 507 -5.95 -27.74 -10.98
N ALA A 508 -5.45 -26.61 -10.48
CA ALA A 508 -6.02 -25.84 -9.38
C ALA A 508 -7.42 -25.25 -9.71
N SER A 509 -8.12 -24.78 -8.69
CA SER A 509 -9.34 -23.98 -8.84
C SER A 509 -9.05 -22.75 -9.70
N SER A 510 -9.98 -22.42 -10.60
CA SER A 510 -9.80 -21.32 -11.54
C SER A 510 -11.01 -20.43 -11.71
N VAL A 511 -10.74 -19.19 -12.11
CA VAL A 511 -11.72 -18.16 -12.41
C VAL A 511 -11.43 -17.62 -13.81
N THR A 512 -12.46 -17.57 -14.64
CA THR A 512 -12.37 -17.00 -15.98
C THR A 512 -12.80 -15.54 -15.96
N SER A 513 -11.99 -14.66 -16.53
CA SER A 513 -12.26 -13.21 -16.60
C SER A 513 -12.12 -12.68 -18.03
N SER A 514 -12.92 -11.68 -18.37
CA SER A 514 -12.80 -10.90 -19.62
C SER A 514 -12.11 -9.55 -19.40
N THR A 515 -11.68 -9.27 -18.18
CA THR A 515 -10.94 -8.08 -17.78
C THR A 515 -9.62 -8.49 -17.16
N ASN A 516 -8.65 -7.57 -17.09
CA ASN A 516 -7.32 -7.84 -16.56
C ASN A 516 -7.29 -7.84 -15.01
N GLY A 517 -8.35 -8.35 -14.39
CA GLY A 517 -8.48 -8.42 -12.95
C GLY A 517 -9.56 -9.40 -12.50
N VAL A 518 -9.36 -9.94 -11.30
CA VAL A 518 -10.24 -10.87 -10.59
C VAL A 518 -10.30 -10.47 -9.12
N ASP A 519 -11.51 -10.29 -8.62
CA ASP A 519 -11.76 -10.12 -7.18
C ASP A 519 -11.41 -11.44 -6.46
N LEU A 520 -10.47 -11.37 -5.51
CA LEU A 520 -9.99 -12.55 -4.78
C LEU A 520 -11.05 -13.16 -3.88
N THR A 521 -12.15 -12.46 -3.56
CA THR A 521 -13.31 -13.06 -2.86
C THR A 521 -14.01 -14.14 -3.69
N SER A 522 -13.76 -14.19 -4.99
CA SER A 522 -14.21 -15.31 -5.86
C SER A 522 -13.45 -16.61 -5.62
N LEU A 523 -12.36 -16.55 -4.84
CA LEU A 523 -11.54 -17.67 -4.40
C LEU A 523 -11.75 -17.90 -2.89
N ASP A 524 -11.65 -19.15 -2.46
CA ASP A 524 -11.75 -19.53 -1.04
C ASP A 524 -10.40 -19.36 -0.33
N LEU A 525 -9.96 -18.11 -0.19
CA LEU A 525 -8.69 -17.78 0.46
C LEU A 525 -8.83 -17.83 1.99
N GLN A 526 -7.83 -18.40 2.67
CA GLN A 526 -7.71 -18.43 4.12
C GLN A 526 -6.62 -17.44 4.58
N LEU A 527 -6.82 -16.78 5.73
CA LEU A 527 -5.83 -15.87 6.32
C LEU A 527 -4.56 -16.62 6.77
N GLY A 528 -3.41 -15.97 6.63
CA GLY A 528 -2.09 -16.46 7.04
C GLY A 528 -1.48 -17.52 6.14
N GLU A 529 -2.10 -17.84 5.00
CA GLU A 529 -1.64 -18.85 4.05
C GLU A 529 -0.97 -18.22 2.82
N THR A 530 0.02 -18.93 2.27
CA THR A 530 0.67 -18.60 1.00
C THR A 530 -0.05 -19.27 -0.16
N TYR A 531 -0.48 -18.48 -1.14
CA TYR A 531 -1.11 -18.95 -2.36
C TYR A 531 -0.18 -18.72 -3.55
N TYR A 532 -0.08 -19.75 -4.39
CA TYR A 532 0.48 -19.68 -5.72
C TYR A 532 -0.64 -19.40 -6.71
N TRP A 533 -0.36 -18.59 -7.72
CA TRP A 533 -1.33 -18.26 -8.75
C TRP A 533 -0.67 -18.02 -10.10
N ARG A 534 -1.47 -18.19 -11.16
CA ARG A 534 -1.04 -18.04 -12.55
C ARG A 534 -2.21 -17.54 -13.37
N VAL A 535 -1.93 -16.75 -14.41
CA VAL A 535 -2.93 -16.34 -15.39
C VAL A 535 -2.55 -16.85 -16.78
N ASP A 536 -3.42 -17.67 -17.36
CA ASP A 536 -3.30 -18.13 -18.73
C ASP A 536 -4.08 -17.21 -19.67
N GLU A 537 -3.43 -16.78 -20.75
CA GLU A 537 -3.98 -15.88 -21.75
C GLU A 537 -4.61 -16.65 -22.90
N VAL A 538 -5.90 -16.40 -23.18
CA VAL A 538 -6.71 -17.22 -24.09
C VAL A 538 -7.23 -16.40 -25.27
N ASN A 539 -7.04 -16.94 -26.47
CA ASN A 539 -7.64 -16.46 -27.71
C ASN A 539 -7.77 -17.59 -28.75
N ASP A 540 -9.00 -18.08 -28.96
CA ASP A 540 -9.31 -19.15 -29.94
C ASP A 540 -9.05 -18.77 -31.41
N ALA A 541 -8.86 -17.48 -31.72
CA ALA A 541 -8.52 -17.02 -33.06
C ALA A 541 -7.01 -17.13 -33.38
N GLU A 542 -6.18 -17.30 -32.35
CA GLU A 542 -4.72 -17.35 -32.47
C GLU A 542 -4.18 -18.78 -32.33
N VAL A 543 -2.94 -18.98 -32.76
CA VAL A 543 -2.22 -20.25 -32.61
C VAL A 543 -0.86 -20.00 -31.95
N PRO A 544 -0.58 -20.60 -30.77
CA PRO A 544 -1.50 -21.40 -29.95
C PRO A 544 -2.64 -20.55 -29.38
N SER A 545 -3.77 -21.19 -29.06
CA SER A 545 -4.96 -20.51 -28.53
C SER A 545 -4.87 -20.18 -27.04
N VAL A 546 -3.87 -20.74 -26.34
CA VAL A 546 -3.60 -20.52 -24.92
C VAL A 546 -2.11 -20.30 -24.74
N TRP A 547 -1.76 -19.26 -24.00
CA TRP A 547 -0.41 -18.98 -23.52
C TRP A 547 -0.40 -19.07 -22.00
N GLU A 548 0.28 -20.10 -21.48
CA GLU A 548 0.40 -20.32 -20.04
C GLU A 548 1.22 -19.20 -19.39
N GLY A 549 0.76 -18.70 -18.23
CA GLY A 549 1.47 -17.64 -17.50
C GLY A 549 2.64 -18.14 -16.67
N ALA A 550 3.38 -17.20 -16.06
CA ALA A 550 4.31 -17.53 -14.97
C ALA A 550 3.55 -17.78 -13.67
N VAL A 551 4.08 -18.64 -12.80
CA VAL A 551 3.54 -18.84 -11.45
C VAL A 551 4.12 -17.78 -10.52
N TRP A 552 3.23 -17.05 -9.86
CA TRP A 552 3.53 -16.06 -8.84
C TRP A 552 2.98 -16.53 -7.49
N ASP A 553 3.36 -15.85 -6.42
CA ASP A 553 2.89 -16.14 -5.07
C ASP A 553 2.55 -14.87 -4.29
N PHE A 554 1.66 -15.01 -3.32
CA PHE A 554 1.44 -14.02 -2.26
C PHE A 554 1.03 -14.73 -0.98
N THR A 555 1.19 -14.05 0.15
CA THR A 555 0.75 -14.51 1.47
C THR A 555 -0.34 -13.60 1.98
N THR A 556 -1.46 -14.20 2.38
CA THR A 556 -2.58 -13.46 2.94
C THR A 556 -2.27 -12.93 4.33
N ALA A 557 -2.90 -11.81 4.71
CA ALA A 557 -2.76 -11.29 6.07
C ALA A 557 -3.17 -12.35 7.11
N PRO A 558 -2.47 -12.46 8.26
CA PRO A 558 -2.79 -13.45 9.28
C PRO A 558 -4.07 -13.08 10.07
N ILE A 559 -4.43 -11.80 10.07
CA ILE A 559 -5.61 -11.21 10.71
C ILE A 559 -6.14 -10.08 9.81
N LEU A 560 -7.40 -9.69 9.98
CA LEU A 560 -7.95 -8.48 9.38
C LEU A 560 -8.10 -7.41 10.45
N ILE A 561 -7.47 -6.26 10.26
CA ILE A 561 -7.56 -5.15 11.22
C ILE A 561 -8.92 -4.48 11.08
N VAL A 562 -9.63 -4.34 12.19
CA VAL A 562 -10.81 -3.49 12.29
C VAL A 562 -10.38 -2.09 12.70
N ASP A 563 -9.61 -1.96 13.78
CA ASP A 563 -8.98 -0.72 14.24
C ASP A 563 -7.73 -1.04 15.04
N ASP A 564 -6.59 -0.45 14.68
CA ASP A 564 -5.34 -0.52 15.46
C ASP A 564 -5.12 0.74 16.32
N PHE A 565 -6.01 1.74 16.21
CA PHE A 565 -5.96 3.02 16.93
C PHE A 565 -4.74 3.91 16.69
N GLU A 566 -3.83 3.53 15.79
CA GLU A 566 -2.60 4.28 15.53
C GLU A 566 -2.82 5.52 14.65
N GLY A 567 -3.94 5.56 13.91
CA GLY A 567 -4.26 6.66 12.99
C GLY A 567 -4.88 7.90 13.63
N TYR A 568 -5.20 7.87 14.93
CA TYR A 568 -5.93 8.96 15.61
C TYR A 568 -5.01 10.09 16.10
N SER A 569 -5.56 11.31 16.18
CA SER A 569 -4.85 12.52 16.61
C SER A 569 -5.78 13.57 17.21
N ASN A 570 -5.21 14.69 17.68
CA ASN A 570 -5.97 15.83 18.22
C ASN A 570 -6.72 16.63 17.13
N VAL A 571 -6.46 16.36 15.85
CA VAL A 571 -6.98 17.11 14.69
C VAL A 571 -7.96 16.29 13.86
N SER A 572 -8.95 16.97 13.30
CA SER A 572 -9.88 16.36 12.34
C SER A 572 -9.17 16.08 11.00
N PRO A 573 -9.53 15.03 10.25
CA PRO A 573 -10.64 14.08 10.46
C PRO A 573 -10.35 12.94 11.45
N ASN A 574 -9.18 12.93 12.06
CA ASN A 574 -8.66 11.79 12.79
C ASN A 574 -8.90 11.86 14.31
N ARG A 575 -9.96 12.52 14.78
CA ARG A 575 -10.32 12.46 16.20
C ARG A 575 -11.09 11.17 16.51
N PRO A 576 -10.84 10.49 17.63
CA PRO A 576 -11.46 9.18 17.91
C PRO A 576 -12.99 9.22 17.88
N PHE A 577 -13.62 10.27 18.42
CA PHE A 577 -15.09 10.41 18.44
C PHE A 577 -15.72 10.72 17.07
N GLN A 578 -14.91 10.99 16.03
CA GLN A 578 -15.39 11.16 14.66
C GLN A 578 -15.55 9.80 13.94
N THR A 579 -14.83 8.77 14.40
CA THR A 579 -14.96 7.38 13.91
C THR A 579 -15.77 6.51 14.86
N TRP A 580 -15.48 6.58 16.17
CA TRP A 580 -16.20 5.88 17.24
C TRP A 580 -17.18 6.86 17.90
N LEU A 581 -18.38 6.93 17.35
CA LEU A 581 -19.45 7.83 17.78
C LEU A 581 -19.83 7.59 19.23
N ASP A 582 -19.65 8.60 20.07
CA ASP A 582 -19.88 8.51 21.51
C ASP A 582 -21.15 9.25 21.98
N GLY A 583 -21.28 9.43 23.30
CA GLY A 583 -22.41 10.06 23.94
C GLY A 583 -22.42 11.59 23.89
N PHE A 584 -21.31 12.24 23.58
CA PHE A 584 -21.18 13.70 23.54
C PHE A 584 -21.24 14.26 22.12
N GLY A 585 -20.74 13.50 21.15
CA GLY A 585 -20.71 13.88 19.74
C GLY A 585 -19.71 14.97 19.42
N TYR A 586 -19.85 15.58 18.25
CA TYR A 586 -18.92 16.57 17.72
C TYR A 586 -19.61 17.66 16.92
N SER A 587 -19.01 18.86 16.92
CA SER A 587 -19.46 20.00 16.11
C SER A 587 -19.04 19.84 14.64
N SER A 588 -19.74 20.50 13.73
CA SER A 588 -19.38 20.48 12.31
C SER A 588 -18.03 21.17 12.05
N ASP A 589 -17.24 20.61 11.14
CA ASP A 589 -16.00 21.17 10.61
C ASP A 589 -15.91 20.95 9.08
N GLU A 590 -14.73 21.21 8.50
CA GLU A 590 -14.51 21.08 7.04
C GLU A 590 -14.61 19.64 6.53
N PHE A 591 -14.31 18.64 7.37
CA PHE A 591 -14.38 17.22 7.02
C PHE A 591 -15.75 16.63 7.37
N PHE A 592 -16.36 17.10 8.45
CA PHE A 592 -17.67 16.68 8.93
C PHE A 592 -18.63 17.88 8.94
N PRO A 593 -19.26 18.22 7.80
CA PRO A 593 -20.10 19.42 7.68
C PRO A 593 -21.43 19.33 8.45
N VAL A 594 -21.79 18.13 8.91
CA VAL A 594 -22.98 17.87 9.72
C VAL A 594 -22.53 17.49 11.12
N GLU A 595 -22.96 18.28 12.12
CA GLU A 595 -22.71 17.96 13.52
C GLU A 595 -23.38 16.64 13.93
N TYR A 596 -22.72 15.89 14.82
CA TYR A 596 -23.29 14.72 15.46
C TYR A 596 -23.56 15.04 16.92
N GLY A 597 -24.83 14.97 17.34
CA GLY A 597 -25.25 15.39 18.69
C GLY A 597 -24.95 14.39 19.83
N GLY A 598 -24.25 13.30 19.53
CA GLY A 598 -24.00 12.21 20.48
C GLY A 598 -25.19 11.27 20.67
N ASN A 599 -24.92 10.05 21.15
CA ASN A 599 -25.97 9.05 21.45
C ASN A 599 -26.59 9.21 22.85
N GLY A 600 -26.09 10.13 23.68
CA GLY A 600 -26.63 10.45 25.00
C GLY A 600 -26.46 9.36 26.07
N THR A 601 -25.66 8.32 25.83
CA THR A 601 -25.50 7.18 26.74
C THR A 601 -24.51 7.40 27.89
N GLY A 602 -23.88 8.58 27.94
CA GLY A 602 -22.86 8.93 28.94
C GLY A 602 -21.47 8.33 28.67
N SER A 603 -21.25 7.81 27.46
CA SER A 603 -19.94 7.42 26.94
C SER A 603 -19.17 8.61 26.39
N GLY A 604 -17.84 8.57 26.51
CA GLY A 604 -16.92 9.49 25.83
C GLY A 604 -15.66 8.76 25.39
N VAL A 605 -15.18 9.02 24.18
CA VAL A 605 -13.90 8.47 23.69
C VAL A 605 -12.84 9.54 23.53
N GLY A 606 -11.60 9.18 23.87
CA GLY A 606 -10.49 10.12 23.97
C GLY A 606 -10.48 10.88 25.30
N HIS A 607 -9.30 11.38 25.67
CA HIS A 607 -9.14 12.27 26.80
C HIS A 607 -9.77 13.65 26.54
N ASP A 608 -10.37 14.24 27.57
CA ASP A 608 -10.82 15.63 27.50
C ASP A 608 -9.61 16.56 27.57
N ILE A 609 -9.16 17.06 26.41
CA ILE A 609 -8.02 17.98 26.31
C ILE A 609 -8.43 19.46 26.34
N TRP A 610 -9.73 19.76 26.39
CA TRP A 610 -10.27 21.11 26.24
C TRP A 610 -10.74 21.73 27.57
N SER A 611 -11.22 20.92 28.52
CA SER A 611 -11.61 21.44 29.82
C SER A 611 -10.40 21.75 30.68
N ILE A 612 -10.26 22.99 31.13
CA ILE A 612 -9.18 23.41 32.04
C ILE A 612 -9.11 22.62 33.36
N SER A 613 -10.20 21.96 33.75
CA SER A 613 -10.26 21.08 34.92
C SER A 613 -9.82 19.64 34.63
N SER A 614 -9.65 19.28 33.37
CA SER A 614 -9.19 17.96 32.98
C SER A 614 -7.70 17.78 33.29
N PRO A 615 -7.27 16.60 33.77
CA PRO A 615 -5.85 16.29 33.92
C PRO A 615 -5.11 16.21 32.58
N HIS A 616 -5.82 16.17 31.46
CA HIS A 616 -5.27 16.09 30.10
C HIS A 616 -5.41 17.41 29.32
N TYR A 617 -5.78 18.52 29.99
CA TYR A 617 -5.90 19.82 29.35
C TYR A 617 -4.61 20.20 28.58
N ASP A 618 -4.76 20.59 27.32
CA ASP A 618 -3.65 20.96 26.42
C ASP A 618 -2.65 19.80 26.17
N GLY A 619 -3.12 18.56 26.30
CA GLY A 619 -2.38 17.32 26.02
C GLY A 619 -2.94 16.53 24.84
N ASP A 620 -2.73 15.22 24.85
CA ASP A 620 -3.13 14.32 23.78
C ASP A 620 -4.47 13.61 24.06
N ILE A 621 -5.28 13.47 23.01
CA ILE A 621 -6.59 12.83 23.09
C ILE A 621 -6.50 11.30 23.18
N MET A 622 -5.45 10.70 22.62
CA MET A 622 -5.19 9.26 22.70
C MET A 622 -4.25 8.95 23.87
N GLU A 623 -4.30 7.74 24.40
CA GLU A 623 -3.41 7.29 25.48
C GLU A 623 -2.11 6.76 24.88
N GLY A 624 -0.97 7.34 25.27
CA GLY A 624 0.36 6.95 24.77
C GLY A 624 1.22 6.16 25.75
N THR A 625 0.73 5.88 26.97
CA THR A 625 1.51 5.17 28.01
C THR A 625 0.95 3.77 28.29
N ILE A 626 -0.37 3.64 28.39
CA ILE A 626 -1.04 2.34 28.57
C ILE A 626 -1.44 1.86 27.18
N VAL A 627 -0.53 1.16 26.51
CA VAL A 627 -0.64 0.71 25.12
C VAL A 627 -0.36 -0.79 25.06
N LYS A 628 -1.07 -1.54 24.21
CA LYS A 628 -0.88 -2.99 24.04
C LYS A 628 0.12 -3.28 22.92
N SER A 629 -0.05 -2.62 21.78
CA SER A 629 0.84 -2.66 20.62
C SER A 629 0.87 -1.28 19.96
N GLY A 630 1.85 -1.01 19.09
CA GLY A 630 2.00 0.34 18.53
C GLY A 630 2.34 1.41 19.57
N ASN A 631 1.73 2.59 19.46
CA ASN A 631 1.99 3.77 20.26
C ASN A 631 0.75 4.36 20.94
N LEU A 632 -0.46 3.99 20.52
CA LEU A 632 -1.69 4.61 20.97
C LEU A 632 -2.72 3.55 21.40
N SER A 633 -3.51 3.86 22.42
CA SER A 633 -4.73 3.11 22.73
C SER A 633 -5.90 4.08 22.94
N LEU A 634 -7.13 3.61 22.72
CA LEU A 634 -8.35 4.40 22.85
C LEU A 634 -8.80 4.49 24.31
N PRO A 635 -8.85 5.70 24.92
CA PRO A 635 -9.54 5.89 26.19
C PRO A 635 -11.06 5.85 25.96
N PHE A 636 -11.77 4.95 26.65
CA PHE A 636 -13.22 4.86 26.65
C PHE A 636 -13.77 5.08 28.07
N TYR A 637 -14.33 6.27 28.30
CA TYR A 637 -15.04 6.64 29.52
C TYR A 637 -16.51 6.25 29.43
N TYR A 638 -17.06 5.72 30.52
CA TYR A 638 -18.47 5.34 30.57
C TYR A 638 -19.13 5.71 31.90
N SER A 639 -20.40 6.08 31.82
CA SER A 639 -21.26 6.33 32.97
C SER A 639 -22.71 6.09 32.55
N ASN A 640 -23.30 5.01 33.05
CA ASN A 640 -24.62 4.50 32.69
C ASN A 640 -25.77 5.36 33.28
N THR A 641 -25.70 6.67 33.03
CA THR A 641 -26.66 7.70 33.45
C THR A 641 -27.77 7.89 32.41
N GLY A 642 -27.50 7.58 31.13
CA GLY A 642 -28.45 7.63 30.02
C GLY A 642 -28.94 6.26 29.51
N GLY A 643 -28.52 5.17 30.13
CA GLY A 643 -28.67 3.79 29.61
C GLY A 643 -27.35 3.04 29.72
N ASP A 644 -27.20 1.92 28.99
CA ASP A 644 -25.88 1.32 28.80
C ASP A 644 -25.01 2.29 27.99
N SER A 645 -23.83 2.68 28.47
CA SER A 645 -22.89 3.50 27.73
C SER A 645 -22.37 2.74 26.51
N GLN A 646 -22.37 3.39 25.35
CA GLN A 646 -22.02 2.77 24.06
C GLN A 646 -21.20 3.73 23.18
N ILE A 647 -20.26 3.17 22.45
CA ILE A 647 -19.54 3.84 21.37
C ILE A 647 -19.74 3.03 20.09
N GLU A 648 -19.99 3.69 18.97
CA GLU A 648 -20.39 3.03 17.72
C GLU A 648 -19.48 3.42 16.57
N ARG A 649 -18.94 2.42 15.88
CA ARG A 649 -18.30 2.60 14.58
C ARG A 649 -19.26 2.21 13.46
N VAL A 650 -19.45 3.11 12.50
CA VAL A 650 -20.32 2.92 11.34
C VAL A 650 -19.49 2.83 10.06
N TYR A 651 -19.78 1.84 9.23
CA TYR A 651 -19.14 1.68 7.92
C TYR A 651 -20.04 2.24 6.82
N THR A 652 -19.52 3.21 6.07
CA THR A 652 -20.20 3.75 4.88
C THR A 652 -20.26 2.74 3.74
N VAL A 653 -19.22 1.91 3.62
CA VAL A 653 -19.17 0.71 2.78
C VAL A 653 -19.22 -0.52 3.69
N PRO A 654 -20.28 -1.35 3.61
CA PRO A 654 -20.38 -2.53 4.45
C PRO A 654 -19.19 -3.47 4.29
N GLN A 655 -18.78 -4.11 5.38
CA GLN A 655 -17.66 -5.05 5.41
C GLN A 655 -18.16 -6.50 5.34
N ASP A 656 -17.45 -7.36 4.60
CA ASP A 656 -17.66 -8.81 4.63
C ASP A 656 -16.64 -9.46 5.57
N TRP A 657 -17.09 -9.89 6.74
CA TRP A 657 -16.28 -10.57 7.77
C TRP A 657 -16.34 -12.09 7.64
N THR A 658 -16.88 -12.63 6.55
CA THR A 658 -16.89 -14.08 6.28
C THR A 658 -15.73 -14.53 5.39
N VAL A 659 -14.95 -13.59 4.86
CA VAL A 659 -13.76 -13.87 4.04
C VAL A 659 -12.60 -14.40 4.90
N GLY A 660 -11.62 -15.04 4.27
CA GLY A 660 -10.37 -15.41 4.96
C GLY A 660 -10.50 -16.53 5.99
N GLY A 661 -11.64 -17.20 6.07
CA GLY A 661 -11.90 -18.20 7.11
C GLY A 661 -12.02 -17.61 8.52
N VAL A 662 -12.36 -16.32 8.64
CA VAL A 662 -12.56 -15.62 9.90
C VAL A 662 -13.59 -16.34 10.78
N LYS A 663 -13.28 -16.45 12.07
CA LYS A 663 -14.14 -17.08 13.10
C LYS A 663 -14.30 -16.24 14.35
N ALA A 664 -13.34 -15.36 14.64
CA ALA A 664 -13.33 -14.58 15.86
C ALA A 664 -13.11 -13.08 15.57
N LEU A 665 -13.69 -12.24 16.43
CA LEU A 665 -13.28 -10.86 16.63
C LEU A 665 -12.54 -10.80 17.97
N SER A 666 -11.31 -10.30 17.95
CA SER A 666 -10.49 -10.07 19.13
C SER A 666 -10.35 -8.57 19.38
N MET A 667 -10.24 -8.19 20.65
CA MET A 667 -10.01 -6.82 21.10
C MET A 667 -9.19 -6.83 22.38
N GLU A 668 -8.19 -5.98 22.47
CA GLU A 668 -7.34 -5.86 23.65
C GLU A 668 -7.92 -4.80 24.58
N VAL A 669 -8.18 -5.18 25.83
CA VAL A 669 -8.85 -4.31 26.81
C VAL A 669 -8.02 -4.18 28.08
N TYR A 670 -7.76 -2.95 28.51
CA TYR A 670 -7.18 -2.64 29.81
C TYR A 670 -8.23 -1.93 30.68
N GLY A 671 -8.70 -2.61 31.73
CA GLY A 671 -9.62 -2.06 32.71
C GLY A 671 -8.95 -1.35 33.88
N GLN A 672 -9.76 -0.92 34.86
CA GLN A 672 -9.24 -0.35 36.11
C GLN A 672 -9.92 -0.98 37.33
N ALA A 673 -9.16 -1.09 38.42
CA ALA A 673 -9.70 -1.57 39.69
C ALA A 673 -10.77 -0.57 40.20
N GLY A 674 -11.99 -1.06 40.44
CA GLY A 674 -13.12 -0.25 40.87
C GLY A 674 -14.10 0.13 39.76
N ASN A 675 -13.77 -0.19 38.50
CA ASN A 675 -14.76 -0.20 37.42
C ASN A 675 -15.92 -1.14 37.76
N THR A 676 -17.10 -0.83 37.23
CA THR A 676 -18.34 -1.58 37.46
C THR A 676 -19.04 -1.84 36.14
N GLY A 677 -19.99 -2.77 36.11
CA GLY A 677 -20.63 -3.20 34.87
C GLY A 677 -19.77 -4.15 34.04
N ASN A 678 -20.30 -4.58 32.91
CA ASN A 678 -19.70 -5.58 32.03
C ASN A 678 -19.57 -5.03 30.60
N LEU A 679 -18.41 -5.24 29.98
CA LEU A 679 -18.16 -4.85 28.59
C LEU A 679 -18.80 -5.86 27.64
N TYR A 680 -19.47 -5.38 26.59
CA TYR A 680 -20.05 -6.18 25.52
C TYR A 680 -19.72 -5.59 24.14
N VAL A 681 -19.87 -6.43 23.12
CA VAL A 681 -19.79 -6.06 21.71
C VAL A 681 -21.16 -6.29 21.06
N GLU A 682 -21.55 -5.42 20.14
CA GLU A 682 -22.75 -5.61 19.33
C GLU A 682 -22.43 -5.39 17.84
N ILE A 683 -22.78 -6.35 17.00
CA ILE A 683 -22.51 -6.33 15.55
C ILE A 683 -23.84 -6.30 14.82
N ASN A 684 -24.10 -5.25 14.03
CA ASN A 684 -25.36 -5.06 13.31
C ASN A 684 -26.62 -5.33 14.18
N GLY A 685 -26.64 -4.84 15.42
CA GLY A 685 -27.75 -5.03 16.35
C GLY A 685 -27.76 -6.35 17.12
N THR A 686 -26.82 -7.26 16.86
CA THR A 686 -26.67 -8.52 17.59
C THR A 686 -25.65 -8.37 18.71
N ARG A 687 -26.13 -8.29 19.95
CA ARG A 687 -25.28 -8.20 21.15
C ARG A 687 -24.66 -9.55 21.50
N ILE A 688 -23.36 -9.54 21.78
CA ILE A 688 -22.56 -10.72 22.14
C ILE A 688 -21.81 -10.43 23.44
N GLY A 689 -22.13 -11.23 24.47
CA GLY A 689 -21.43 -11.23 25.75
C GLY A 689 -21.65 -10.00 26.63
N GLY A 690 -20.99 -10.05 27.78
CA GLY A 690 -20.97 -9.08 28.87
C GLY A 690 -19.95 -9.58 29.89
N THR A 691 -18.67 -9.29 29.68
CA THR A 691 -17.58 -9.80 30.55
C THR A 691 -17.03 -8.69 31.45
N ALA A 692 -16.61 -9.05 32.66
CA ALA A 692 -16.01 -8.13 33.62
C ALA A 692 -14.54 -7.76 33.30
N VAL A 693 -14.12 -7.86 32.03
CA VAL A 693 -12.74 -7.55 31.59
C VAL A 693 -12.37 -6.09 31.85
N ASN A 694 -13.36 -5.20 31.78
CA ASN A 694 -13.25 -3.79 32.13
C ASN A 694 -12.82 -3.54 33.60
N GLN A 695 -12.84 -4.55 34.47
CA GLN A 695 -12.50 -4.41 35.89
C GLN A 695 -11.05 -4.83 36.22
N ARG A 696 -10.29 -5.30 35.23
CA ARG A 696 -8.92 -5.81 35.40
C ARG A 696 -7.90 -4.74 35.03
N ALA A 697 -7.02 -4.38 35.97
CA ALA A 697 -5.89 -3.48 35.73
C ALA A 697 -4.72 -4.20 35.05
N ALA A 698 -5.01 -4.82 33.91
CA ALA A 698 -4.07 -5.53 33.04
C ALA A 698 -4.70 -5.65 31.64
N TRP A 699 -3.86 -5.77 30.62
CA TRP A 699 -4.32 -6.11 29.27
C TRP A 699 -4.94 -7.50 29.25
N VAL A 700 -6.14 -7.59 28.69
CA VAL A 700 -6.88 -8.83 28.49
C VAL A 700 -7.47 -8.80 27.10
N SER A 701 -7.17 -9.82 26.30
CA SER A 701 -7.83 -10.08 25.03
C SER A 701 -9.27 -10.52 25.30
N LEU A 702 -10.23 -9.78 24.77
CA LEU A 702 -11.62 -10.17 24.69
C LEU A 702 -11.87 -10.82 23.33
N GLU A 703 -12.12 -12.13 23.37
CA GLU A 703 -12.39 -12.95 22.19
C GLU A 703 -13.88 -13.16 22.00
N ILE A 704 -14.38 -12.85 20.81
CA ILE A 704 -15.79 -12.96 20.44
C ILE A 704 -15.92 -14.00 19.32
N ASP A 705 -16.57 -15.12 19.64
CA ASP A 705 -16.93 -16.12 18.62
C ASP A 705 -18.02 -15.55 17.70
N LEU A 706 -17.66 -15.34 16.43
CA LEU A 706 -18.55 -14.78 15.43
C LEU A 706 -19.62 -15.78 14.97
N SER A 707 -19.51 -17.06 15.31
CA SER A 707 -20.58 -18.05 15.07
C SER A 707 -21.89 -17.69 15.79
N LEU A 708 -21.81 -16.84 16.82
CA LEU A 708 -22.95 -16.29 17.55
C LEU A 708 -23.73 -15.22 16.76
N VAL A 709 -23.16 -14.72 15.66
CA VAL A 709 -23.79 -13.80 14.71
C VAL A 709 -24.16 -14.56 13.45
N SER A 710 -25.34 -14.28 12.89
CA SER A 710 -25.73 -14.94 11.63
C SER A 710 -24.78 -14.56 10.49
N ALA A 711 -24.41 -15.52 9.64
CA ALA A 711 -23.54 -15.30 8.49
C ALA A 711 -24.01 -14.15 7.56
N SER A 712 -25.32 -13.97 7.37
CA SER A 712 -25.86 -12.87 6.55
C SER A 712 -25.59 -11.48 7.11
N LEU A 713 -25.43 -11.35 8.43
CA LEU A 713 -25.02 -10.08 9.06
C LEU A 713 -23.51 -9.88 8.98
N LEU A 714 -22.73 -10.96 9.07
CA LEU A 714 -21.28 -10.90 8.93
C LEU A 714 -20.84 -10.61 7.48
N GLN A 715 -21.63 -11.00 6.48
CA GLN A 715 -21.37 -10.64 5.07
C GLN A 715 -21.61 -9.16 4.76
N ASN A 716 -22.22 -8.41 5.68
CA ASN A 716 -22.67 -7.05 5.43
C ASN A 716 -22.63 -6.23 6.74
N VAL A 717 -21.48 -6.21 7.41
CA VAL A 717 -21.26 -5.48 8.66
C VAL A 717 -21.28 -3.98 8.38
N THR A 718 -22.26 -3.29 8.97
CA THR A 718 -22.46 -1.85 8.83
C THR A 718 -22.21 -1.10 10.12
N SER A 719 -22.31 -1.76 11.27
CA SER A 719 -21.95 -1.17 12.56
C SER A 719 -21.37 -2.18 13.55
N VAL A 720 -20.46 -1.66 14.38
CA VAL A 720 -19.88 -2.33 15.54
C VAL A 720 -20.03 -1.39 16.73
N ILE A 721 -20.61 -1.87 17.82
CA ILE A 721 -20.78 -1.14 19.06
C ILE A 721 -19.94 -1.80 20.15
N LEU A 722 -19.20 -1.00 20.89
CA LEU A 722 -18.62 -1.38 22.18
C LEU A 722 -19.43 -0.71 23.27
N GLY A 723 -19.87 -1.46 24.27
CA GLY A 723 -20.68 -0.88 25.34
C GLY A 723 -20.46 -1.52 26.70
N VAL A 724 -20.85 -0.79 27.74
CA VAL A 724 -20.79 -1.29 29.13
C VAL A 724 -22.19 -1.33 29.70
N GLU A 725 -22.65 -2.51 30.07
CA GLU A 725 -23.95 -2.71 30.70
C GLU A 725 -23.87 -2.72 32.22
N GLY A 726 -24.99 -2.40 32.86
CA GLY A 726 -25.13 -2.43 34.32
C GLY A 726 -25.66 -1.11 34.87
N ALA A 727 -26.73 -1.18 35.65
CA ALA A 727 -27.39 0.02 36.16
C ALA A 727 -26.46 0.85 37.05
N GLY A 728 -26.19 2.10 36.65
CA GLY A 728 -25.29 3.00 37.37
C GLY A 728 -23.81 2.62 37.29
N ALA A 729 -23.43 1.72 36.38
CA ALA A 729 -22.04 1.41 36.12
C ALA A 729 -21.28 2.65 35.63
N SER A 730 -20.02 2.76 36.02
CA SER A 730 -19.13 3.84 35.58
C SER A 730 -17.67 3.42 35.69
N GLY A 731 -16.83 4.01 34.85
CA GLY A 731 -15.39 3.77 34.85
C GLY A 731 -14.72 4.25 33.57
N MET A 732 -13.50 3.74 33.36
CA MET A 732 -12.73 3.95 32.13
C MET A 732 -12.01 2.67 31.73
N VAL A 733 -12.00 2.34 30.45
CA VAL A 733 -11.16 1.29 29.87
C VAL A 733 -10.28 1.87 28.77
N TYR A 734 -9.14 1.23 28.52
CA TYR A 734 -8.40 1.43 27.28
C TYR A 734 -8.68 0.27 26.34
N VAL A 735 -8.88 0.58 25.06
CA VAL A 735 -9.11 -0.39 24.01
C VAL A 735 -7.99 -0.27 22.99
N ASP A 736 -7.46 -1.40 22.55
CA ASP A 736 -6.39 -1.48 21.58
C ASP A 736 -6.61 -2.69 20.65
N ASP A 737 -5.98 -2.71 19.47
CA ASP A 737 -5.91 -3.83 18.53
C ASP A 737 -7.24 -4.60 18.31
N ILE A 738 -8.25 -3.99 17.69
CA ILE A 738 -9.46 -4.72 17.27
C ILE A 738 -9.20 -5.40 15.92
N HIS A 739 -9.32 -6.72 15.87
CA HIS A 739 -9.04 -7.49 14.66
C HIS A 739 -9.88 -8.76 14.53
N LEU A 740 -9.94 -9.30 13.31
CA LEU A 740 -10.59 -10.56 12.98
C LEU A 740 -9.55 -11.65 12.74
N GLY A 741 -9.78 -12.84 13.29
CA GLY A 741 -8.87 -13.97 13.20
C GLY A 741 -9.56 -15.30 12.90
N THR A 742 -8.78 -16.30 12.50
CA THR A 742 -9.25 -17.67 12.17
C THR A 742 -9.29 -18.58 13.40
N THR A 743 -8.60 -18.20 14.47
CA THR A 743 -8.58 -18.90 15.75
C THR A 743 -9.51 -18.19 16.73
N VAL A 744 -10.34 -18.94 17.45
CA VAL A 744 -10.93 -18.49 18.71
C VAL A 744 -9.93 -18.93 19.79
N PRO A 745 -9.11 -18.03 20.38
CA PRO A 745 -8.24 -18.41 21.48
C PRO A 745 -9.10 -18.90 22.65
N ALA A 746 -8.73 -20.04 23.21
CA ALA A 746 -9.38 -20.57 24.40
C ALA A 746 -8.99 -19.72 25.62
N ALA A 747 -9.64 -18.59 25.85
CA ALA A 747 -9.52 -17.85 27.10
C ALA A 747 -10.82 -17.14 27.47
N ALA A 748 -11.29 -17.42 28.69
CA ALA A 748 -12.35 -16.72 29.43
C ALA A 748 -13.82 -17.03 29.08
N LEU A 749 -14.16 -18.31 28.87
CA LEU A 749 -15.45 -18.80 29.38
C LEU A 749 -15.37 -18.78 30.93
N GLU A 750 -16.45 -18.40 31.65
CA GLU A 750 -16.46 -18.51 33.12
C GLU A 750 -16.20 -19.96 33.52
N THR A 751 -14.99 -20.26 33.98
CA THR A 751 -14.62 -21.60 34.41
C THR A 751 -15.20 -21.85 35.80
N THR A 752 -16.22 -22.71 35.86
CA THR A 752 -16.58 -23.36 37.12
C THR A 752 -15.50 -24.38 37.44
N SER A 753 -14.88 -24.28 38.62
CA SER A 753 -13.90 -25.29 39.04
C SER A 753 -14.59 -26.64 39.29
N VAL A 754 -14.04 -27.69 38.67
CA VAL A 754 -14.44 -29.07 38.93
C VAL A 754 -13.58 -29.59 40.07
N VAL A 755 -14.23 -30.20 41.07
CA VAL A 755 -13.52 -30.76 42.22
C VAL A 755 -12.68 -31.96 41.78
N VAL A 756 -11.36 -31.81 41.92
CA VAL A 756 -10.38 -32.91 41.85
C VAL A 756 -10.03 -33.29 43.29
N GLU A 757 -10.26 -34.55 43.66
CA GLU A 757 -9.92 -35.07 44.99
C GLU A 757 -8.40 -35.21 45.11
N ASN A 758 -7.84 -34.70 46.22
CA ASN A 758 -6.41 -34.75 46.52
C ASN A 758 -5.55 -34.18 45.37
N ALA A 759 -5.93 -33.01 44.88
CA ALA A 759 -5.38 -32.41 43.66
C ALA A 759 -3.92 -31.97 43.78
N SER A 760 -3.47 -31.69 45.00
CA SER A 760 -2.07 -31.39 45.36
C SER A 760 -1.38 -32.55 46.10
N PHE A 761 -1.98 -33.75 46.10
CA PHE A 761 -1.36 -34.99 46.60
C PHE A 761 -0.89 -35.03 48.07
N GLU A 762 -1.27 -34.05 48.89
CA GLU A 762 -0.92 -33.92 50.32
C GLU A 762 -1.43 -35.05 51.23
N VAL A 763 -2.27 -35.95 50.71
CA VAL A 763 -2.88 -37.06 51.46
C VAL A 763 -2.49 -38.40 50.83
N PRO A 764 -2.08 -39.43 51.60
CA PRO A 764 -2.19 -39.60 53.07
C PRO A 764 -1.22 -38.79 53.94
N GLY A 765 -0.20 -38.15 53.36
CA GLY A 765 0.88 -37.50 54.11
C GLY A 765 1.73 -38.50 54.91
N GLY A 766 2.67 -38.00 55.73
CA GLY A 766 3.55 -38.84 56.57
C GLY A 766 5.03 -38.52 56.42
N GLU A 767 5.88 -39.54 56.57
CA GLU A 767 7.34 -39.43 56.34
C GLU A 767 7.75 -40.36 55.18
N GLY A 768 8.52 -39.85 54.22
CA GLY A 768 9.20 -40.64 53.20
C GLY A 768 8.47 -40.75 51.85
N ARG A 769 8.66 -41.89 51.17
CA ARG A 769 8.13 -42.21 49.83
C ARG A 769 7.09 -43.31 49.96
N HIS A 770 5.95 -43.17 49.29
CA HIS A 770 4.87 -44.15 49.27
C HIS A 770 4.57 -44.59 47.84
N LEU A 771 4.83 -45.87 47.53
CA LEU A 771 4.42 -46.45 46.24
C LEU A 771 2.90 -46.62 46.20
N PHE A 772 2.30 -46.49 45.02
CA PHE A 772 0.85 -46.70 44.85
C PHE A 772 0.39 -48.11 45.23
N ASN A 773 1.29 -49.09 45.26
CA ASN A 773 0.99 -50.45 45.74
C ASN A 773 0.80 -50.54 47.26
N ASP A 774 1.49 -49.69 48.01
CA ASP A 774 1.67 -49.83 49.46
C ASP A 774 0.80 -48.84 50.25
N ALA A 775 0.29 -47.81 49.59
CA ALA A 775 -0.57 -46.79 50.19
C ALA A 775 -1.74 -46.44 49.26
N VAL A 776 -2.92 -46.25 49.85
CA VAL A 776 -4.07 -45.68 49.15
C VAL A 776 -3.85 -44.18 49.07
N VAL A 777 -3.71 -43.65 47.85
CA VAL A 777 -3.71 -42.20 47.57
C VAL A 777 -5.16 -41.81 47.29
N PRO A 778 -5.85 -41.08 48.20
CA PRO A 778 -7.26 -40.76 48.02
C PRO A 778 -7.51 -40.02 46.70
N GLY A 779 -8.64 -40.30 46.06
CA GLY A 779 -8.99 -39.73 44.75
C GLY A 779 -8.30 -40.38 43.54
N TRP A 780 -7.17 -41.05 43.70
CA TRP A 780 -6.37 -41.54 42.59
C TRP A 780 -6.32 -43.06 42.53
N SER A 781 -6.31 -43.60 41.31
CA SER A 781 -6.35 -45.02 41.01
C SER A 781 -5.31 -45.41 39.98
N ILE A 782 -4.93 -46.69 40.00
CA ILE A 782 -4.03 -47.33 39.05
C ILE A 782 -4.65 -48.68 38.66
N ASP A 783 -4.59 -49.05 37.38
CA ASP A 783 -5.21 -50.28 36.88
C ASP A 783 -4.45 -51.57 37.24
N GLU A 784 -3.12 -51.48 37.35
CA GLU A 784 -2.23 -52.62 37.62
C GLU A 784 -1.17 -52.25 38.66
N PRO A 785 -0.54 -53.21 39.35
CA PRO A 785 0.53 -52.90 40.28
C PRO A 785 1.68 -52.15 39.60
N VAL A 786 2.13 -51.05 40.23
CA VAL A 786 3.24 -50.24 39.74
C VAL A 786 4.58 -50.89 40.11
N VAL A 787 5.62 -50.66 39.33
CA VAL A 787 6.99 -51.04 39.69
C VAL A 787 7.60 -49.98 40.60
N ASP A 788 7.49 -48.71 40.23
CA ASP A 788 8.17 -47.62 40.94
C ASP A 788 7.52 -46.24 40.76
N SER A 789 6.18 -46.19 40.82
CA SER A 789 5.38 -44.95 40.84
C SER A 789 4.68 -44.74 42.20
N GLY A 790 4.47 -43.49 42.58
CA GLY A 790 3.92 -43.17 43.91
C GLY A 790 3.94 -41.68 44.24
N ILE A 791 3.86 -41.37 45.54
CA ILE A 791 3.96 -40.00 46.08
C ILE A 791 5.17 -39.85 47.01
N GLN A 792 5.80 -38.68 47.04
CA GLN A 792 6.95 -38.40 47.92
C GLN A 792 7.04 -36.95 48.37
N LEU A 793 7.81 -36.74 49.44
CA LEU A 793 8.32 -35.43 49.87
C LEU A 793 9.52 -34.98 49.03
N ASP A 794 9.75 -33.66 48.99
CA ASP A 794 10.97 -33.01 48.50
C ASP A 794 11.29 -33.20 46.99
N TRP A 795 10.27 -33.29 46.14
CA TRP A 795 10.40 -32.79 44.75
C TRP A 795 10.14 -31.28 44.78
N SER A 796 10.54 -30.51 43.77
CA SER A 796 10.26 -29.06 43.64
C SER A 796 8.78 -28.71 43.45
N ASN A 797 7.91 -29.30 44.27
CA ASN A 797 6.46 -29.23 44.26
C ASN A 797 5.97 -27.78 44.29
N THR A 798 4.92 -27.50 43.54
CA THR A 798 4.38 -26.16 43.33
C THR A 798 3.23 -25.83 44.29
N ASP A 799 2.57 -26.83 44.88
CA ASP A 799 1.49 -26.65 45.86
C ASP A 799 1.58 -27.64 47.03
N GLY A 800 2.42 -27.32 48.01
CA GLY A 800 2.54 -28.09 49.26
C GLY A 800 3.87 -28.83 49.37
N ASP A 801 3.88 -29.91 50.14
CA ASP A 801 5.07 -30.69 50.48
C ASP A 801 5.14 -32.02 49.70
N TRP A 802 4.02 -32.53 49.16
CA TRP A 802 3.92 -33.82 48.47
C TRP A 802 3.67 -33.68 46.98
N GLY A 803 4.33 -34.53 46.19
CA GLY A 803 4.11 -34.63 44.75
C GLY A 803 4.11 -36.09 44.29
N VAL A 804 3.67 -36.32 43.06
CA VAL A 804 3.68 -37.63 42.41
C VAL A 804 4.98 -37.83 41.65
N PHE A 805 5.50 -39.06 41.64
CA PHE A 805 6.48 -39.51 40.66
C PHE A 805 5.92 -40.68 39.86
N LEU A 806 6.00 -40.59 38.53
CA LEU A 806 5.56 -41.64 37.61
C LEU A 806 6.75 -42.21 36.84
N ALA A 807 6.98 -43.51 36.98
CA ALA A 807 8.00 -44.24 36.24
C ALA A 807 7.52 -44.59 34.82
N ASN A 808 8.40 -44.49 33.82
CA ASN A 808 8.09 -44.99 32.48
C ASN A 808 7.93 -46.52 32.49
N GLY A 809 6.89 -47.01 31.81
CA GLY A 809 6.52 -48.43 31.80
C GLY A 809 5.58 -48.87 32.92
N ASP A 810 5.31 -48.02 33.92
CA ASP A 810 4.21 -48.22 34.86
C ASP A 810 2.86 -47.83 34.23
N PRO A 811 1.74 -48.39 34.73
CA PRO A 811 0.40 -48.03 34.29
C PRO A 811 0.03 -46.58 34.61
N ALA A 812 -0.92 -46.04 33.86
CA ALA A 812 -1.39 -44.67 34.03
C ALA A 812 -2.12 -44.48 35.37
N MET A 813 -1.89 -43.33 35.99
CA MET A 813 -2.69 -42.88 37.13
C MET A 813 -3.92 -42.13 36.65
N TRP A 814 -5.04 -42.31 37.34
CA TRP A 814 -6.30 -41.71 36.92
C TRP A 814 -7.23 -41.39 38.08
N GLN A 815 -8.14 -40.47 37.81
CA GLN A 815 -9.26 -40.13 38.67
C GLN A 815 -10.53 -39.96 37.83
N LEU A 816 -11.66 -40.44 38.35
CA LEU A 816 -12.98 -40.19 37.76
C LEU A 816 -13.70 -39.15 38.62
N THR A 817 -14.04 -38.01 38.03
CA THR A 817 -14.67 -36.91 38.76
C THR A 817 -16.17 -37.15 38.95
N GLN A 818 -16.86 -36.25 39.65
CA GLN A 818 -18.34 -36.25 39.69
C GLN A 818 -18.97 -35.43 38.55
N GLN A 819 -18.18 -34.78 37.70
CA GLN A 819 -18.66 -33.89 36.66
C GLN A 819 -19.16 -34.67 35.45
N THR A 820 -20.31 -34.28 34.90
CA THR A 820 -20.83 -34.79 33.62
C THR A 820 -20.59 -33.78 32.51
N ILE A 821 -20.20 -34.26 31.34
CA ILE A 821 -19.96 -33.44 30.15
C ILE A 821 -21.29 -33.14 29.45
N ALA A 822 -21.61 -31.89 29.21
CA ALA A 822 -22.78 -31.45 28.43
C ALA A 822 -22.37 -30.85 27.08
N ALA A 823 -23.34 -30.67 26.19
CA ALA A 823 -23.12 -30.00 24.92
C ALA A 823 -22.71 -28.54 25.15
N GLY A 824 -21.74 -28.06 24.38
CA GLY A 824 -21.12 -26.74 24.55
C GLY A 824 -20.11 -26.64 25.70
N ASP A 825 -19.85 -27.71 26.47
CA ASP A 825 -18.81 -27.65 27.51
C ASP A 825 -17.42 -27.54 26.86
N VAL A 826 -16.60 -26.60 27.35
CA VAL A 826 -15.15 -26.57 27.15
C VAL A 826 -14.47 -26.91 28.47
N VAL A 827 -13.69 -27.98 28.49
CA VAL A 827 -12.98 -28.48 29.67
C VAL A 827 -11.51 -28.11 29.57
N GLU A 828 -10.97 -27.53 30.64
CA GLU A 828 -9.55 -27.19 30.77
C GLU A 828 -8.93 -28.01 31.91
N LEU A 829 -7.95 -28.85 31.60
CA LEU A 829 -7.12 -29.56 32.56
C LEU A 829 -5.75 -28.90 32.64
N LYS A 830 -5.35 -28.50 33.85
CA LYS A 830 -4.03 -27.97 34.19
C LYS A 830 -3.33 -28.92 35.17
N VAL A 831 -2.03 -29.11 34.97
CA VAL A 831 -1.17 -29.88 35.88
C VAL A 831 0.23 -29.28 35.85
N ASP A 832 0.84 -29.12 37.03
CA ASP A 832 2.26 -28.80 37.12
C ASP A 832 3.07 -30.08 36.97
N ALA A 833 4.07 -30.05 36.09
CA ALA A 833 4.89 -31.23 35.84
C ALA A 833 6.36 -30.88 35.60
N GLY A 834 7.24 -31.78 36.05
CA GLY A 834 8.69 -31.64 35.94
C GLY A 834 9.38 -32.97 35.65
N THR A 835 10.68 -32.92 35.38
CA THR A 835 11.48 -34.11 35.03
C THR A 835 12.64 -34.36 36.00
N ASP A 836 13.07 -35.62 36.12
CA ASP A 836 14.35 -36.02 36.71
C ASP A 836 15.56 -35.79 35.76
N GLN A 837 15.34 -35.08 34.65
CA GLN A 837 16.23 -34.84 33.50
C GLN A 837 16.35 -36.00 32.51
N GLN A 838 15.78 -37.17 32.79
CA GLN A 838 15.75 -38.32 31.88
C GLN A 838 14.34 -38.73 31.45
N GLY A 839 13.32 -38.47 32.27
CA GLY A 839 11.89 -38.63 31.98
C GLY A 839 11.37 -37.42 31.22
N THR A 840 11.29 -37.47 29.90
CA THR A 840 11.06 -36.25 29.10
C THR A 840 9.64 -36.09 28.59
N ILE A 841 8.78 -37.11 28.65
CA ILE A 841 7.45 -37.05 28.03
C ILE A 841 6.35 -37.52 28.99
N LEU A 842 5.43 -36.61 29.28
CA LEU A 842 4.19 -36.89 29.99
C LEU A 842 3.01 -36.87 29.01
N ARG A 843 2.16 -37.88 29.06
CA ARG A 843 0.86 -37.88 28.40
C ARG A 843 -0.22 -37.46 29.40
N ILE A 844 -0.96 -36.42 29.06
CA ILE A 844 -2.13 -35.93 29.79
C ILE A 844 -3.39 -36.24 28.98
N THR A 845 -4.42 -36.80 29.62
CA THR A 845 -5.64 -37.26 28.95
C THR A 845 -6.89 -36.87 29.74
N LEU A 846 -7.87 -36.29 29.04
CA LEU A 846 -9.27 -36.23 29.46
C LEU A 846 -10.01 -37.42 28.85
N TYR A 847 -10.73 -38.18 29.67
CA TYR A 847 -11.48 -39.35 29.23
C TYR A 847 -12.93 -39.31 29.73
N TYR A 848 -13.78 -40.14 29.12
CA TYR A 848 -15.10 -40.46 29.65
C TYR A 848 -15.28 -41.97 29.77
N VAL A 849 -16.23 -42.40 30.60
CA VAL A 849 -16.51 -43.83 30.78
C VAL A 849 -17.68 -44.25 29.88
N GLU A 850 -17.42 -45.22 29.03
CA GLU A 850 -18.45 -45.89 28.23
C GLU A 850 -18.40 -47.40 28.47
N ASN A 851 -19.55 -47.98 28.86
CA ASN A 851 -19.70 -49.41 29.13
C ASN A 851 -18.66 -49.98 30.13
N GLY A 852 -18.18 -49.14 31.06
CA GLY A 852 -17.16 -49.52 32.05
C GLY A 852 -15.73 -49.45 31.53
N THR A 853 -15.49 -48.89 30.35
CA THR A 853 -14.15 -48.66 29.76
C THR A 853 -13.86 -47.17 29.65
N ARG A 854 -12.62 -46.77 29.93
CA ARG A 854 -12.14 -45.40 29.78
C ARG A 854 -11.88 -45.14 28.28
N VAL A 855 -12.54 -44.13 27.72
CA VAL A 855 -12.41 -43.71 26.32
C VAL A 855 -11.84 -42.29 26.30
N SER A 856 -10.70 -42.10 25.65
CA SER A 856 -10.06 -40.77 25.55
C SER A 856 -10.96 -39.80 24.79
N ALA A 857 -11.17 -38.63 25.36
CA ALA A 857 -11.85 -37.49 24.75
C ALA A 857 -10.83 -36.52 24.14
N ALA A 858 -9.77 -36.21 24.89
CA ALA A 858 -8.66 -35.40 24.43
C ALA A 858 -7.36 -35.94 25.05
N THR A 859 -6.27 -35.93 24.30
CA THR A 859 -4.97 -36.41 24.76
C THR A 859 -3.88 -35.50 24.21
N ARG A 860 -2.88 -35.19 25.04
CA ARG A 860 -1.69 -34.44 24.64
C ARG A 860 -0.45 -35.08 25.26
N GLU A 861 0.60 -35.19 24.48
CA GLU A 861 1.94 -35.50 24.99
C GLU A 861 2.71 -34.19 25.13
N VAL A 862 3.28 -33.95 26.31
CA VAL A 862 4.04 -32.76 26.63
C VAL A 862 5.49 -33.13 26.90
N THR A 863 6.41 -32.41 26.25
CA THR A 863 7.84 -32.50 26.57
C THR A 863 8.11 -31.66 27.80
N LEU A 864 8.63 -32.31 28.85
CA LEU A 864 8.90 -31.68 30.13
C LEU A 864 10.22 -30.91 30.12
N THR A 865 10.29 -29.86 30.93
CA THR A 865 11.52 -29.09 31.16
C THR A 865 12.05 -29.34 32.56
N ASP A 866 13.32 -28.97 32.79
CA ASP A 866 14.01 -29.20 34.07
C ASP A 866 13.34 -28.50 35.27
N ASN A 867 12.54 -27.46 35.02
CA ASN A 867 11.74 -26.79 36.04
C ASN A 867 10.29 -27.27 35.96
N GLU A 868 9.70 -27.50 37.13
CA GLU A 868 8.27 -27.79 37.24
C GLU A 868 7.45 -26.56 36.80
N GLN A 869 6.54 -26.76 35.86
CA GLN A 869 5.71 -25.72 35.26
C GLN A 869 4.33 -26.26 34.84
N GLU A 870 3.38 -25.35 34.65
CA GLU A 870 2.00 -25.68 34.28
C GLU A 870 1.89 -26.15 32.82
N TYR A 871 1.14 -27.23 32.59
CA TYR A 871 0.72 -27.69 31.27
C TYR A 871 -0.80 -27.81 31.18
N THR A 872 -1.34 -27.39 30.03
CA THR A 872 -2.79 -27.34 29.79
C THR A 872 -3.24 -28.31 28.70
N LEU A 873 -4.38 -28.97 28.90
CA LEU A 873 -5.14 -29.72 27.90
C LEU A 873 -6.57 -29.20 27.82
N LEU A 874 -7.05 -28.99 26.59
CA LEU A 874 -8.41 -28.55 26.32
C LEU A 874 -9.23 -29.65 25.66
N LEU A 875 -10.52 -29.68 25.96
CA LEU A 875 -11.53 -30.51 25.29
C LEU A 875 -12.75 -29.66 24.99
N SER A 876 -13.15 -29.57 23.72
CA SER A 876 -14.48 -29.11 23.33
C SER A 876 -15.43 -30.31 23.23
N ALA A 877 -16.50 -30.31 24.02
CA ALA A 877 -17.44 -31.43 24.08
C ALA A 877 -18.15 -31.69 22.75
N ASP A 878 -18.34 -30.66 21.94
CA ASP A 878 -19.03 -30.75 20.66
C ASP A 878 -18.18 -31.44 19.57
N GLU A 879 -16.85 -31.40 19.72
CA GLU A 879 -15.92 -32.16 18.86
C GLU A 879 -15.90 -33.65 19.20
N VAL A 880 -16.42 -34.04 20.38
CA VAL A 880 -16.49 -35.43 20.85
C VAL A 880 -17.92 -35.78 21.27
N PRO A 881 -18.87 -35.94 20.32
CA PRO A 881 -20.28 -36.17 20.65
C PRO A 881 -20.56 -37.42 21.50
N GLY A 882 -19.67 -38.42 21.47
CA GLY A 882 -19.76 -39.63 22.30
C GLY A 882 -19.54 -39.37 23.80
N SER A 883 -18.92 -38.25 24.16
CA SER A 883 -18.65 -37.85 25.54
C SER A 883 -19.88 -37.23 26.24
N LEU A 884 -20.89 -36.81 25.47
CA LEU A 884 -22.05 -36.08 25.99
C LEU A 884 -22.88 -36.93 26.97
N GLY A 885 -23.16 -36.35 28.12
CA GLY A 885 -23.86 -36.98 29.25
C GLY A 885 -23.02 -38.00 30.02
N LYS A 886 -21.73 -38.15 29.70
CA LYS A 886 -20.82 -39.08 30.39
C LYS A 886 -20.03 -38.36 31.48
N THR A 887 -19.52 -39.14 32.43
CA THR A 887 -18.69 -38.61 33.52
C THR A 887 -17.27 -38.36 33.04
N LEU A 888 -16.75 -37.17 33.36
CA LEU A 888 -15.41 -36.71 33.02
C LEU A 888 -14.37 -37.34 33.94
N GLY A 889 -13.27 -37.81 33.36
CA GLY A 889 -12.11 -38.32 34.09
C GLY A 889 -10.80 -37.76 33.54
N ILE A 890 -9.77 -37.85 34.37
CA ILE A 890 -8.41 -37.36 34.12
C ILE A 890 -7.40 -38.49 34.26
N GLU A 891 -6.42 -38.54 33.37
CA GLU A 891 -5.37 -39.57 33.34
C GLU A 891 -4.01 -38.97 33.00
N PHE A 892 -2.97 -39.47 33.70
CA PHE A 892 -1.57 -39.12 33.49
C PHE A 892 -0.70 -40.37 33.31
N LEU A 893 0.20 -40.33 32.33
CA LEU A 893 1.10 -41.43 32.03
C LEU A 893 2.48 -40.93 31.59
N ASN A 894 3.55 -41.48 32.18
CA ASN A 894 4.91 -41.28 31.69
C ASN A 894 5.15 -42.17 30.45
N VAL A 895 5.27 -41.54 29.28
CA VAL A 895 5.49 -42.24 27.99
C VAL A 895 6.92 -42.09 27.48
N THR A 896 7.85 -41.68 28.33
CA THR A 896 9.26 -41.55 27.99
C THR A 896 9.83 -42.89 27.49
N GLU A 897 10.37 -42.89 26.27
CA GLU A 897 10.98 -44.07 25.66
C GLU A 897 12.33 -44.41 26.30
N GLY A 898 12.57 -45.69 26.61
CA GLY A 898 13.84 -46.15 27.14
C GLY A 898 13.77 -47.53 27.77
N SER A 899 14.91 -48.22 27.89
CA SER A 899 15.00 -49.50 28.60
C SER A 899 15.34 -49.35 30.09
N GLN A 900 15.62 -48.13 30.54
CA GLN A 900 15.88 -47.79 31.94
C GLN A 900 14.66 -47.06 32.50
N THR A 901 14.50 -47.13 33.83
CA THR A 901 13.44 -46.42 34.54
C THR A 901 13.80 -44.94 34.66
N HIS A 902 12.88 -44.08 34.23
CA HIS A 902 12.95 -42.63 34.24
C HIS A 902 11.65 -42.08 34.84
N TRP A 903 11.73 -40.99 35.58
CA TRP A 903 10.61 -40.45 36.35
C TRP A 903 10.18 -39.07 35.87
N VAL A 904 8.87 -38.84 35.88
CA VAL A 904 8.27 -37.51 35.75
C VAL A 904 7.56 -37.16 37.05
N GLY A 905 7.70 -35.91 37.48
CA GLY A 905 7.04 -35.34 38.66
C GLY A 905 5.73 -34.68 38.26
N LEU A 906 4.70 -34.79 39.11
CA LEU A 906 3.43 -34.06 38.97
C LEU A 906 3.02 -33.44 40.30
N ASP A 907 2.46 -32.24 40.22
CA ASP A 907 1.79 -31.56 41.31
C ASP A 907 0.65 -30.67 40.78
N TYR A 908 -0.17 -30.12 41.68
CA TYR A 908 -1.22 -29.13 41.41
C TYR A 908 -2.12 -29.43 40.20
N VAL A 909 -3.05 -30.37 40.36
CA VAL A 909 -4.04 -30.68 39.30
C VAL A 909 -5.26 -29.77 39.42
N ALA A 910 -5.51 -28.95 38.41
CA ALA A 910 -6.71 -28.11 38.34
C ALA A 910 -7.57 -28.49 37.13
N LEU A 911 -8.90 -28.52 37.33
CA LEU A 911 -9.85 -28.84 36.28
C LEU A 911 -10.94 -27.77 36.24
N GLY A 912 -11.03 -27.08 35.12
CA GLY A 912 -12.03 -26.05 34.83
C GLY A 912 -13.05 -26.55 33.83
N LEU A 913 -14.30 -26.13 33.99
CA LEU A 913 -15.36 -26.35 33.02
C LEU A 913 -16.03 -25.03 32.68
N ALA A 914 -16.13 -24.77 31.40
CA ALA A 914 -16.52 -23.50 30.85
C ALA A 914 -17.65 -23.74 29.85
N ARG A 915 -18.62 -22.82 29.77
CA ARG A 915 -19.83 -22.93 28.95
C ARG A 915 -20.18 -21.64 28.29
#